data_AF-K9WPG2-F1
#
_entry.id   AF-K9WPG2-F1
#
_cell.length_a   1.000
_cell.length_b   1.000
_cell.length_c   1.000
_cell.angle_alpha   90.00
_cell.angle_beta   90.00
_cell.angle_gamma   90.00
#
_symmetry.space_group_name_H-M   'P 1'
#
loop_
_entity.id
_entity.type
_entity.pdbx_description
1 polymer ?
#
loop_
_entity_poly.entity_id
_entity_poly.type
_entity_poly.pdbx_seq_one_letter_code
_entity_poly.pdbx_strand_id
1 'polypeptide(L)'
;MSTAITEFSAQSLANKSDHPESRPQNSVIESDRSNQLILGLSSIPENWALTPVNGNKQPYRKNWQNEKPLERKLITREINSGKAKGYGLRTGKVSGGIIAIDADGPAAHDKINDLSGGVPLPETVAFTSNKPGRCQYLFYVPTEYWDAIATKKISTGIKGDDGKEQKLELRWDGCQSVLPPSVHPETGFYRWRKSPDEVVIAPAPKWVIEQMLKESEEAFSPSLERQPDTQEHWTDIQWALSYLNALSPSRADDYDNWLVVGMALHSLNDDSLLLEWDDWSKLSPKYKVGQCQKKWKTFKRSGVAIGTLAHMAKQDGWRTPFDKPTGKSFSGGIGSGGGNRRGNGVAGGSGSDGGDGDGGEPTGKVVRLPSLEALTLEQVTEKIDELITLGATGSYLTGQLNALAAASQFFVGELRKLYYERLGEVELESERDTNCSEVDNLLKITDQTLNLADYLPEALANPLTDWCNWLSIRPAVALTTLLAGMSSLHKVGTELVIHRNKNFEVPPILYAALVAESGQLKSPVFSNIIRQPLNQLRREKVEVYQAAMEDYEAAMQAWEQSEEKGKKPKKPADPTLYFFTNATGEAIPVQASKVPDKALLALIDELAGLFKSENAHRGGRGSDKQDLLSYFDGTGQTVLRASGVKVDVERIYLSIFGTIQPDVLKGHMSDCSDPDGQWARFLFVNQPLSFAPLGDDDGQAVSIRSRIADFYRLVERIPEMEYRLSRAAFKRYEPMHDHLERLRVTHPKPGMRAVYSKMKGIIGRLALNLHVLWELDAGKACPSEEIPLYIMEMAIALAKFYIGQVKLIHADSDDESLPRHITKLIELSKRLEANGKDGWIKAQQYREQFQPKKRPSAQQARDWMKEAVIQGHGRTRGTGNRLEFHWHSDNTFGNDPPPPPDNLGMLGMVRDDLGMIHPEVETIDNKGIEDNLGMLGMGIPNLSGKEASSLNTGEEGSEPSLEGGYIPEPSLISPQESCDVEPVGDTKLGNNLGMPIPNHPEVPEVCDSSVQTGTHQQQERNQLSERTDKELHRLGWSVAQIRDYLVANYKKKSRKYMSDAELQDFLSYLEAQSSPEVTLATPEPNRRAQEPSIEESENLPQFRSGDRVQFTNPGGLPSLKHLEGIELEVVHINALVAECRLPNGIHDTFAPHTLRRSANSST
;
A
#
# COMPACT_ATOMS: atom_id res chain seq x y z
N MET A 1 -56.41 -35.37 -24.74
CA MET A 1 -55.29 -36.31 -24.96
C MET A 1 -55.55 -37.07 -26.25
N SER A 2 -54.49 -37.56 -26.91
CA SER A 2 -54.50 -38.52 -28.03
C SER A 2 -54.91 -38.02 -29.44
N THR A 3 -54.31 -38.70 -30.43
CA THR A 3 -54.79 -39.01 -31.80
C THR A 3 -54.81 -37.95 -32.92
N ALA A 4 -53.79 -38.06 -33.78
CA ALA A 4 -53.88 -38.39 -35.23
C ALA A 4 -54.11 -37.30 -36.33
N ILE A 5 -53.26 -37.39 -37.38
CA ILE A 5 -53.53 -37.59 -38.85
C ILE A 5 -54.73 -36.78 -39.45
N THR A 6 -54.69 -36.07 -40.59
CA THR A 6 -54.08 -36.35 -41.92
C THR A 6 -53.93 -35.08 -42.81
N GLU A 7 -53.17 -35.20 -43.92
CA GLU A 7 -53.34 -34.61 -45.28
C GLU A 7 -54.07 -33.27 -45.53
N PHE A 8 -53.47 -32.45 -46.43
CA PHE A 8 -54.07 -32.25 -47.76
C PHE A 8 -52.99 -31.91 -48.81
N SER A 9 -53.15 -32.33 -50.07
CA SER A 9 -52.25 -32.01 -51.18
C SER A 9 -52.97 -32.08 -52.54
N ALA A 10 -53.09 -30.94 -53.23
CA ALA A 10 -53.58 -30.88 -54.61
C ALA A 10 -53.18 -29.57 -55.34
N GLN A 11 -52.26 -29.70 -56.31
CA GLN A 11 -52.30 -29.13 -57.68
C GLN A 11 -53.01 -27.77 -57.96
N SER A 12 -52.35 -26.84 -58.68
CA SER A 12 -52.53 -26.67 -60.15
C SER A 12 -52.12 -25.29 -60.76
N LEU A 13 -51.26 -25.33 -61.79
CA LEU A 13 -51.22 -24.51 -63.04
C LEU A 13 -51.37 -22.95 -63.07
N ALA A 14 -50.32 -22.23 -63.52
CA ALA A 14 -50.15 -21.67 -64.90
C ALA A 14 -49.60 -20.21 -65.07
N ASN A 15 -48.64 -20.06 -66.01
CA ASN A 15 -48.29 -18.89 -66.87
C ASN A 15 -47.79 -17.55 -66.24
N LYS A 16 -46.57 -17.08 -66.58
CA LYS A 16 -46.15 -16.15 -67.69
C LYS A 16 -46.65 -14.70 -67.53
N SER A 17 -45.89 -13.63 -67.77
CA SER A 17 -44.46 -13.37 -68.11
C SER A 17 -44.14 -11.90 -67.67
N ASP A 18 -42.95 -11.26 -67.72
CA ASP A 18 -41.73 -11.34 -68.53
C ASP A 18 -40.46 -10.93 -67.72
N HIS A 19 -39.27 -11.03 -68.34
CA HIS A 19 -37.96 -10.59 -67.78
C HIS A 19 -37.50 -9.22 -68.32
N PRO A 20 -36.64 -8.48 -67.58
CA PRO A 20 -35.20 -8.58 -67.85
C PRO A 20 -34.27 -8.64 -66.61
N GLU A 21 -33.32 -9.58 -66.70
CA GLU A 21 -31.91 -9.55 -66.28
C GLU A 21 -31.41 -8.93 -64.94
N SER A 22 -30.93 -9.86 -64.09
CA SER A 22 -29.57 -9.89 -63.52
C SER A 22 -29.29 -9.47 -62.05
N ARG A 23 -28.90 -10.51 -61.28
CA ARG A 23 -28.20 -10.58 -59.97
C ARG A 23 -29.05 -10.71 -58.69
N PRO A 24 -28.50 -11.38 -57.63
CA PRO A 24 -27.14 -11.91 -57.49
C PRO A 24 -27.02 -13.45 -57.36
N GLN A 25 -25.87 -14.00 -57.75
CA GLN A 25 -25.49 -15.40 -57.48
C GLN A 25 -25.10 -15.65 -55.99
N ASN A 26 -24.93 -14.59 -55.18
CA ASN A 26 -24.43 -14.68 -53.81
C ASN A 26 -25.36 -15.44 -52.84
N SER A 27 -26.69 -15.35 -53.02
CA SER A 27 -27.66 -15.97 -52.11
C SER A 27 -27.54 -17.49 -52.07
N VAL A 28 -27.32 -18.12 -53.23
CA VAL A 28 -27.07 -19.55 -53.35
C VAL A 28 -25.79 -19.94 -52.60
N ILE A 29 -24.71 -19.17 -52.81
CA ILE A 29 -23.39 -19.45 -52.22
C ILE A 29 -23.39 -19.32 -50.69
N GLU A 30 -24.13 -18.36 -50.10
CA GLU A 30 -24.26 -18.29 -48.64
C GLU A 30 -25.17 -19.38 -48.05
N SER A 31 -26.21 -19.82 -48.79
CA SER A 31 -27.05 -20.95 -48.35
C SER A 31 -26.26 -22.27 -48.31
N ASP A 32 -25.45 -22.54 -49.33
CA ASP A 32 -24.63 -23.76 -49.43
C ASP A 32 -23.57 -23.83 -48.32
N ARG A 33 -22.88 -22.71 -48.05
CA ARG A 33 -21.93 -22.58 -46.93
C ARG A 33 -22.59 -22.79 -45.57
N SER A 34 -23.82 -22.31 -45.39
CA SER A 34 -24.58 -22.49 -44.14
C SER A 34 -24.95 -23.96 -43.94
N ASN A 35 -25.38 -24.65 -45.01
CA ASN A 35 -25.63 -26.08 -44.99
C ASN A 35 -24.35 -26.88 -44.67
N GLN A 36 -23.21 -26.53 -45.28
CA GLN A 36 -21.92 -27.18 -45.01
C GLN A 36 -21.50 -27.06 -43.53
N LEU A 37 -21.69 -25.89 -42.91
CA LEU A 37 -21.42 -25.69 -41.49
C LEU A 37 -22.37 -26.51 -40.59
N ILE A 38 -23.63 -26.69 -40.98
CA ILE A 38 -24.62 -27.44 -40.18
C ILE A 38 -24.42 -28.95 -40.30
N LEU A 39 -24.05 -29.45 -41.48
CA LEU A 39 -23.62 -30.83 -41.68
C LEU A 39 -22.35 -31.12 -40.86
N GLY A 40 -21.33 -30.25 -40.95
CA GLY A 40 -20.10 -30.36 -40.16
C GLY A 40 -20.35 -30.31 -38.64
N LEU A 41 -21.26 -29.45 -38.16
CA LEU A 41 -21.62 -29.36 -36.75
C LEU A 41 -22.24 -30.66 -36.20
N SER A 42 -22.84 -31.46 -37.09
CA SER A 42 -23.49 -32.73 -36.78
C SER A 42 -22.52 -33.90 -36.66
N SER A 43 -21.29 -33.78 -37.20
CA SER A 43 -20.21 -34.79 -37.02
C SER A 43 -19.20 -34.42 -35.92
N ILE A 44 -19.48 -33.39 -35.11
CA ILE A 44 -18.68 -33.08 -33.91
C ILE A 44 -19.30 -33.80 -32.70
N PRO A 45 -18.57 -34.65 -31.95
CA PRO A 45 -19.09 -35.38 -30.78
C PRO A 45 -19.84 -34.48 -29.79
N GLU A 46 -20.99 -34.92 -29.27
CA GLU A 46 -21.89 -34.07 -28.46
C GLU A 46 -21.26 -33.55 -27.16
N ASN A 47 -20.34 -34.34 -26.56
CA ASN A 47 -19.63 -33.99 -25.33
C ASN A 47 -18.60 -32.85 -25.51
N TRP A 48 -18.35 -32.40 -26.74
CA TRP A 48 -17.50 -31.23 -27.00
C TRP A 48 -18.32 -29.94 -26.82
N ALA A 49 -17.92 -29.09 -25.87
CA ALA A 49 -18.56 -27.80 -25.65
C ALA A 49 -18.09 -26.79 -26.71
N LEU A 50 -19.02 -26.29 -27.51
CA LEU A 50 -18.73 -25.37 -28.61
C LEU A 50 -19.25 -23.96 -28.32
N THR A 51 -18.62 -22.96 -28.95
CA THR A 51 -19.11 -21.58 -29.04
C THR A 51 -19.15 -21.13 -30.52
N PRO A 52 -20.18 -20.40 -30.99
CA PRO A 52 -20.19 -19.83 -32.33
C PRO A 52 -19.11 -18.74 -32.46
N VAL A 53 -18.50 -18.63 -33.65
CA VAL A 53 -17.50 -17.61 -33.97
C VAL A 53 -17.89 -16.77 -35.19
N ASN A 54 -17.45 -15.52 -35.22
CA ASN A 54 -17.62 -14.60 -36.34
C ASN A 54 -16.63 -14.90 -37.48
N GLY A 55 -16.73 -14.16 -38.60
CA GLY A 55 -15.81 -14.30 -39.74
C GLY A 55 -14.33 -14.05 -39.40
N ASN A 56 -14.04 -13.33 -38.31
CA ASN A 56 -12.68 -13.08 -37.80
C ASN A 56 -12.20 -14.16 -36.79
N LYS A 57 -12.86 -15.33 -36.74
CA LYS A 57 -12.57 -16.46 -35.84
C LYS A 57 -12.80 -16.19 -34.35
N GLN A 58 -13.43 -15.08 -33.98
CA GLN A 58 -13.63 -14.68 -32.59
C GLN A 58 -15.03 -15.10 -32.09
N PRO A 59 -15.14 -15.70 -30.89
CA PRO A 59 -16.42 -15.84 -30.21
C PRO A 59 -16.99 -14.46 -29.88
N TYR A 60 -18.25 -14.23 -30.22
CA TYR A 60 -18.93 -12.94 -30.05
C TYR A 60 -19.99 -12.93 -28.93
N ARG A 61 -20.15 -14.06 -28.23
CA ARG A 61 -21.05 -14.18 -27.08
C ARG A 61 -20.38 -13.64 -25.81
N LYS A 62 -21.13 -12.93 -24.97
CA LYS A 62 -20.65 -12.49 -23.65
C LYS A 62 -20.40 -13.71 -22.76
N ASN A 63 -19.27 -13.70 -22.04
CA ASN A 63 -18.86 -14.74 -21.09
C ASN A 63 -18.80 -16.18 -21.69
N TRP A 64 -18.49 -16.31 -22.99
CA TRP A 64 -18.45 -17.60 -23.70
C TRP A 64 -17.51 -18.64 -23.06
N GLN A 65 -16.48 -18.20 -22.33
CA GLN A 65 -15.57 -19.05 -21.56
C GLN A 65 -16.28 -19.80 -20.43
N ASN A 66 -17.25 -19.13 -19.78
CA ASN A 66 -17.86 -19.55 -18.52
C ASN A 66 -19.37 -19.87 -18.64
N GLU A 67 -20.00 -19.59 -19.79
CA GLU A 67 -21.40 -19.98 -20.02
C GLU A 67 -21.58 -21.50 -20.05
N LYS A 68 -22.77 -22.00 -19.71
CA LYS A 68 -23.07 -23.44 -19.83
C LYS A 68 -22.85 -23.93 -21.27
N PRO A 69 -22.43 -25.19 -21.50
CA PRO A 69 -22.28 -25.73 -22.86
C PRO A 69 -23.52 -25.48 -23.72
N LEU A 70 -23.32 -24.96 -24.93
CA LEU A 70 -24.42 -24.56 -25.80
C LEU A 70 -25.02 -25.77 -26.51
N GLU A 71 -26.35 -25.87 -26.50
CA GLU A 71 -27.06 -26.80 -27.38
C GLU A 71 -26.69 -26.55 -28.85
N ARG A 72 -26.41 -27.61 -29.60
CA ARG A 72 -26.09 -27.52 -31.04
C ARG A 72 -27.18 -26.79 -31.83
N LYS A 73 -28.46 -26.96 -31.43
CA LYS A 73 -29.62 -26.22 -31.96
C LYS A 73 -29.46 -24.69 -31.91
N LEU A 74 -28.81 -24.14 -30.89
CA LEU A 74 -28.54 -22.71 -30.79
C LEU A 74 -27.46 -22.28 -31.80
N ILE A 75 -26.40 -23.08 -31.94
CA ILE A 75 -25.33 -22.82 -32.92
C ILE A 75 -25.89 -22.90 -34.35
N THR A 76 -26.76 -23.86 -34.64
CA THR A 76 -27.51 -23.94 -35.91
C THR A 76 -28.34 -22.68 -36.18
N ARG A 77 -29.02 -22.12 -35.18
CA ARG A 77 -29.77 -20.84 -35.32
C ARG A 77 -28.83 -19.66 -35.61
N GLU A 78 -27.69 -19.59 -34.92
CA GLU A 78 -26.69 -18.53 -35.12
C GLU A 78 -26.04 -18.61 -36.52
N ILE A 79 -25.80 -19.83 -37.05
CA ILE A 79 -25.35 -20.06 -38.44
C ILE A 79 -26.43 -19.61 -39.43
N ASN A 80 -27.68 -20.08 -39.26
CA ASN A 80 -28.80 -19.70 -40.14
C ASN A 80 -29.11 -18.19 -40.12
N SER A 81 -28.77 -17.49 -39.03
CA SER A 81 -28.88 -16.03 -38.95
C SER A 81 -27.74 -15.26 -39.62
N GLY A 82 -26.75 -15.96 -40.19
CA GLY A 82 -25.55 -15.40 -40.82
C GLY A 82 -24.49 -14.85 -39.85
N LYS A 83 -24.80 -14.75 -38.55
CA LYS A 83 -23.91 -14.22 -37.50
C LYS A 83 -22.72 -15.12 -37.22
N ALA A 84 -22.96 -16.43 -37.09
CA ALA A 84 -21.88 -17.40 -36.99
C ALA A 84 -21.38 -17.75 -38.39
N LYS A 85 -20.06 -17.67 -38.59
CA LYS A 85 -19.36 -18.20 -39.78
C LYS A 85 -18.51 -19.43 -39.42
N GLY A 86 -18.76 -20.02 -38.25
CA GLY A 86 -18.07 -21.19 -37.74
C GLY A 86 -18.36 -21.45 -36.25
N TYR A 87 -17.67 -22.42 -35.67
CA TYR A 87 -17.72 -22.78 -34.26
C TYR A 87 -16.33 -23.17 -33.73
N GLY A 88 -16.05 -22.76 -32.49
CA GLY A 88 -14.82 -23.08 -31.75
C GLY A 88 -15.08 -24.10 -30.65
N LEU A 89 -14.20 -25.09 -30.54
CA LEU A 89 -14.10 -25.99 -29.39
C LEU A 89 -13.59 -25.20 -28.20
N ARG A 90 -14.33 -25.21 -27.08
CA ARG A 90 -13.85 -24.69 -25.79
C ARG A 90 -12.93 -25.74 -25.17
N THR A 91 -11.64 -25.44 -25.07
CA THR A 91 -10.65 -26.35 -24.46
C THR A 91 -10.78 -26.36 -22.94
N GLY A 92 -10.24 -27.41 -22.29
CA GLY A 92 -10.29 -27.58 -20.84
C GLY A 92 -11.39 -28.50 -20.32
N LYS A 93 -11.74 -28.30 -19.04
CA LYS A 93 -12.64 -29.16 -18.26
C LYS A 93 -14.04 -29.24 -18.89
N VAL A 94 -14.48 -28.13 -19.49
CA VAL A 94 -15.83 -27.99 -20.08
C VAL A 94 -16.11 -28.88 -21.29
N SER A 95 -15.07 -29.34 -21.99
CA SER A 95 -15.15 -30.37 -23.05
C SER A 95 -14.59 -31.72 -22.59
N GLY A 96 -14.64 -32.00 -21.29
CA GLY A 96 -14.17 -33.25 -20.71
C GLY A 96 -12.64 -33.41 -20.68
N GLY A 97 -11.88 -32.31 -20.64
CA GLY A 97 -10.42 -32.35 -20.47
C GLY A 97 -9.59 -32.34 -21.76
N ILE A 98 -10.11 -31.76 -22.85
CA ILE A 98 -9.40 -31.66 -24.13
C ILE A 98 -8.48 -30.43 -24.15
N ILE A 99 -7.17 -30.63 -24.37
CA ILE A 99 -6.24 -29.57 -24.80
C ILE A 99 -6.22 -29.44 -26.32
N ALA A 100 -5.82 -28.27 -26.82
CA ALA A 100 -5.41 -28.09 -28.21
C ALA A 100 -3.97 -27.56 -28.29
N ILE A 101 -3.11 -28.28 -28.99
CA ILE A 101 -1.76 -27.83 -29.38
C ILE A 101 -1.89 -27.09 -30.72
N ASP A 102 -1.65 -25.79 -30.75
CA ASP A 102 -1.66 -24.96 -31.96
C ASP A 102 -0.24 -24.60 -32.38
N ALA A 103 0.21 -25.16 -33.50
CA ALA A 103 1.53 -24.95 -34.06
C ALA A 103 1.43 -24.01 -35.27
N ASP A 104 1.84 -22.74 -35.09
CA ASP A 104 1.59 -21.66 -36.05
C ASP A 104 2.66 -21.49 -37.15
N GLY A 105 3.23 -22.61 -37.62
CA GLY A 105 4.22 -22.64 -38.71
C GLY A 105 5.26 -23.77 -38.55
N PRO A 106 6.20 -23.92 -39.51
CA PRO A 106 7.27 -24.90 -39.44
C PRO A 106 8.09 -24.81 -38.15
N ALA A 107 8.49 -23.61 -37.71
CA ALA A 107 9.27 -23.42 -36.49
C ALA A 107 8.55 -23.86 -35.21
N ALA A 108 7.21 -23.91 -35.22
CA ALA A 108 6.44 -24.47 -34.12
C ALA A 108 6.43 -26.01 -34.12
N HIS A 109 6.61 -26.65 -35.28
CA HIS A 109 6.81 -28.10 -35.39
C HIS A 109 8.25 -28.49 -35.03
N ASP A 110 9.24 -27.69 -35.44
CA ASP A 110 10.62 -27.81 -34.98
C ASP A 110 10.66 -27.70 -33.44
N LYS A 111 9.90 -26.75 -32.87
CA LYS A 111 9.82 -26.61 -31.40
C LYS A 111 9.07 -27.73 -30.69
N ILE A 112 8.11 -28.38 -31.34
CA ILE A 112 7.53 -29.64 -30.84
C ILE A 112 8.60 -30.74 -30.80
N ASN A 113 9.40 -30.87 -31.86
CA ASN A 113 10.45 -31.88 -31.99
C ASN A 113 11.60 -31.67 -30.97
N ASP A 114 11.98 -30.43 -30.70
CA ASP A 114 12.89 -30.07 -29.58
C ASP A 114 12.34 -30.58 -28.23
N LEU A 115 11.10 -30.21 -27.91
CA LEU A 115 10.49 -30.43 -26.59
C LEU A 115 10.12 -31.90 -26.36
N SER A 116 9.90 -32.67 -27.42
CA SER A 116 9.67 -34.11 -27.36
C SER A 116 10.95 -34.95 -27.42
N GLY A 117 12.12 -34.34 -27.56
CA GLY A 117 13.41 -35.05 -27.72
C GLY A 117 13.49 -35.87 -29.01
N GLY A 118 12.85 -35.41 -30.09
CA GLY A 118 12.76 -36.13 -31.37
C GLY A 118 11.64 -37.16 -31.47
N VAL A 119 10.80 -37.30 -30.44
CA VAL A 119 9.65 -38.23 -30.47
C VAL A 119 8.47 -37.56 -31.19
N PRO A 120 7.88 -38.17 -32.23
CA PRO A 120 6.71 -37.59 -32.91
C PRO A 120 5.48 -37.55 -31.98
N LEU A 121 4.59 -36.58 -32.20
CA LEU A 121 3.29 -36.56 -31.53
C LEU A 121 2.49 -37.83 -31.87
N PRO A 122 1.78 -38.44 -30.90
CA PRO A 122 0.88 -39.56 -31.18
C PRO A 122 -0.21 -39.18 -32.19
N GLU A 123 -0.65 -40.15 -32.98
CA GLU A 123 -1.75 -39.95 -33.92
C GLU A 123 -3.05 -39.64 -33.15
N THR A 124 -3.69 -38.54 -33.53
CA THR A 124 -4.88 -37.99 -32.84
C THR A 124 -5.67 -37.09 -33.79
N VAL A 125 -6.84 -36.63 -33.35
CA VAL A 125 -7.67 -35.68 -34.12
C VAL A 125 -6.89 -34.40 -34.38
N ALA A 126 -6.75 -34.06 -35.66
CA ALA A 126 -5.90 -32.96 -36.11
C ALA A 126 -6.52 -32.22 -37.29
N PHE A 127 -6.28 -30.91 -37.39
CA PHE A 127 -6.84 -30.05 -38.43
C PHE A 127 -5.94 -28.86 -38.77
N THR A 128 -6.15 -28.27 -39.93
CA THR A 128 -5.29 -27.23 -40.50
C THR A 128 -6.11 -26.09 -41.11
N SER A 129 -5.47 -24.94 -41.24
CA SER A 129 -5.93 -23.81 -42.05
C SER A 129 -5.50 -23.90 -43.52
N ASN A 130 -4.83 -24.99 -43.94
CA ASN A 130 -4.09 -25.13 -45.20
C ASN A 130 -2.89 -24.17 -45.40
N LYS A 131 -2.58 -23.28 -44.45
CA LYS A 131 -1.33 -22.51 -44.48
C LYS A 131 -0.11 -23.43 -44.23
N PRO A 132 1.05 -23.17 -44.87
CA PRO A 132 2.27 -23.95 -44.66
C PRO A 132 2.63 -24.08 -43.18
N GLY A 133 2.87 -25.32 -42.73
CA GLY A 133 3.24 -25.63 -41.34
C GLY A 133 2.23 -25.24 -40.26
N ARG A 134 0.97 -24.87 -40.58
CA ARG A 134 -0.05 -24.56 -39.56
C ARG A 134 -0.94 -25.76 -39.26
N CYS A 135 -0.91 -26.27 -38.03
CA CYS A 135 -1.69 -27.44 -37.62
C CYS A 135 -2.14 -27.34 -36.15
N GLN A 136 -3.34 -27.85 -35.87
CA GLN A 136 -3.90 -28.00 -34.53
C GLN A 136 -4.15 -29.46 -34.23
N TYR A 137 -3.71 -29.91 -33.05
CA TYR A 137 -3.83 -31.29 -32.56
C TYR A 137 -4.60 -31.29 -31.24
N LEU A 138 -5.59 -32.17 -31.11
CA LEU A 138 -6.37 -32.33 -29.88
C LEU A 138 -5.84 -33.51 -29.06
N PHE A 139 -5.72 -33.35 -27.75
CA PHE A 139 -5.34 -34.43 -26.84
C PHE A 139 -6.17 -34.41 -25.56
N TYR A 140 -6.34 -35.58 -24.93
CA TYR A 140 -7.05 -35.74 -23.66
C TYR A 140 -6.09 -35.67 -22.48
N VAL A 141 -6.38 -34.83 -21.49
CA VAL A 141 -5.63 -34.74 -20.24
C VAL A 141 -6.36 -35.53 -19.15
N PRO A 142 -5.70 -36.47 -18.46
CA PRO A 142 -6.28 -37.17 -17.30
C PRO A 142 -6.75 -36.21 -16.20
N THR A 143 -7.83 -36.57 -15.50
CA THR A 143 -8.48 -35.73 -14.48
C THR A 143 -7.57 -35.30 -13.36
N GLU A 144 -6.57 -36.12 -13.01
CA GLU A 144 -5.55 -35.82 -11.99
C GLU A 144 -4.74 -34.54 -12.27
N TYR A 145 -4.56 -34.13 -13.54
CA TYR A 145 -3.82 -32.92 -13.90
C TYR A 145 -4.71 -31.69 -14.11
N TRP A 146 -6.04 -31.82 -14.10
CA TRP A 146 -6.96 -30.75 -14.55
C TRP A 146 -6.84 -29.44 -13.76
N ASP A 147 -6.49 -29.53 -12.48
CA ASP A 147 -6.22 -28.39 -11.60
C ASP A 147 -4.74 -28.05 -11.50
N ALA A 148 -3.85 -28.92 -11.98
CA ALA A 148 -2.41 -28.71 -12.01
C ALA A 148 -1.91 -27.97 -13.26
N ILE A 149 -2.66 -27.92 -14.38
CA ILE A 149 -2.21 -27.30 -15.65
C ILE A 149 -2.91 -25.97 -16.00
N ALA A 150 -2.24 -25.18 -16.85
CA ALA A 150 -2.70 -23.91 -17.41
C ALA A 150 -2.28 -23.75 -18.89
N THR A 151 -2.89 -22.79 -19.60
CA THR A 151 -2.52 -22.45 -20.99
C THR A 151 -1.10 -21.87 -21.05
N LYS A 152 -0.20 -22.50 -21.82
CA LYS A 152 1.20 -22.05 -22.01
C LYS A 152 1.42 -21.55 -23.44
N LYS A 153 2.21 -20.49 -23.60
CA LYS A 153 2.65 -19.95 -24.91
C LYS A 153 4.16 -20.05 -25.01
N ILE A 154 4.63 -20.80 -26.01
CA ILE A 154 6.05 -21.09 -26.21
C ILE A 154 6.53 -20.30 -27.43
N SER A 155 7.52 -19.44 -27.19
CA SER A 155 8.23 -18.68 -28.22
C SER A 155 9.13 -19.61 -29.04
N THR A 156 9.19 -19.41 -30.35
CA THR A 156 10.20 -20.05 -31.21
C THR A 156 11.39 -19.12 -31.48
N GLY A 157 11.21 -17.81 -31.26
CA GLY A 157 12.15 -16.77 -31.70
C GLY A 157 12.18 -16.52 -33.23
N ILE A 158 11.58 -17.40 -34.04
CA ILE A 158 11.64 -17.35 -35.50
C ILE A 158 10.42 -16.59 -36.04
N LYS A 159 10.66 -15.65 -36.95
CA LYS A 159 9.61 -14.94 -37.70
C LYS A 159 9.32 -15.64 -39.03
N GLY A 160 8.04 -15.74 -39.39
CA GLY A 160 7.62 -16.17 -40.73
C GLY A 160 7.57 -15.01 -41.72
N ASP A 161 7.18 -15.33 -42.95
CA ASP A 161 7.17 -14.41 -44.11
C ASP A 161 6.22 -13.21 -43.93
N ASP A 162 5.26 -13.30 -43.00
CA ASP A 162 4.35 -12.19 -42.63
C ASP A 162 4.93 -11.25 -41.54
N GLY A 163 6.21 -11.41 -41.21
CA GLY A 163 6.94 -10.64 -40.20
C GLY A 163 6.59 -10.98 -38.75
N LYS A 164 5.63 -11.89 -38.51
CA LYS A 164 5.21 -12.29 -37.17
C LYS A 164 6.01 -13.51 -36.70
N GLU A 165 6.20 -13.59 -35.40
CA GLU A 165 6.85 -14.75 -34.77
C GLU A 165 5.92 -15.97 -34.84
N GLN A 166 6.42 -17.09 -35.35
CA GLN A 166 5.74 -18.38 -35.31
C GLN A 166 5.75 -18.89 -33.87
N LYS A 167 4.64 -19.45 -33.38
CA LYS A 167 4.49 -19.83 -31.97
C LYS A 167 3.85 -21.19 -31.82
N LEU A 168 4.14 -21.82 -30.68
CA LEU A 168 3.49 -23.02 -30.20
C LEU A 168 2.61 -22.63 -28.99
N GLU A 169 1.29 -22.77 -29.09
CA GLU A 169 0.36 -22.49 -28.01
C GLU A 169 -0.31 -23.78 -27.52
N LEU A 170 -0.22 -24.04 -26.22
CA LEU A 170 -0.83 -25.19 -25.56
C LEU A 170 -2.09 -24.70 -24.83
N ARG A 171 -3.27 -24.87 -25.43
CA ARG A 171 -4.54 -24.30 -24.95
C ARG A 171 -5.27 -25.22 -23.98
N TRP A 172 -5.57 -24.70 -22.78
CA TRP A 172 -6.38 -25.33 -21.73
C TRP A 172 -7.70 -24.57 -21.49
N ASP A 173 -8.21 -24.61 -20.26
CA ASP A 173 -9.48 -24.03 -19.83
C ASP A 173 -9.60 -22.54 -20.14
N GLY A 174 -10.79 -22.10 -20.56
CA GLY A 174 -11.08 -20.72 -20.97
C GLY A 174 -10.57 -20.31 -22.36
N CYS A 175 -9.86 -21.18 -23.08
CA CYS A 175 -9.45 -20.95 -24.47
C CYS A 175 -10.40 -21.61 -25.49
N GLN A 176 -10.17 -21.34 -26.79
CA GLN A 176 -10.89 -22.02 -27.87
C GLN A 176 -10.02 -22.28 -29.11
N SER A 177 -10.38 -23.31 -29.87
CA SER A 177 -9.79 -23.64 -31.17
C SER A 177 -10.89 -23.86 -32.23
N VAL A 178 -10.78 -23.16 -33.36
CA VAL A 178 -11.82 -23.12 -34.42
C VAL A 178 -11.81 -24.40 -35.27
N LEU A 179 -12.89 -25.17 -35.21
CA LEU A 179 -12.98 -26.50 -35.83
C LEU A 179 -13.38 -26.43 -37.31
N PRO A 180 -12.97 -27.40 -38.15
CA PRO A 180 -13.54 -27.61 -39.48
C PRO A 180 -15.07 -27.85 -39.47
N PRO A 181 -15.80 -27.43 -40.52
CA PRO A 181 -15.37 -26.67 -41.68
C PRO A 181 -15.60 -25.15 -41.48
N SER A 182 -15.30 -24.59 -40.31
CA SER A 182 -15.45 -23.16 -40.03
C SER A 182 -14.65 -22.29 -41.01
N VAL A 183 -15.18 -21.09 -41.31
CA VAL A 183 -14.56 -20.13 -42.24
C VAL A 183 -13.20 -19.65 -41.72
N HIS A 184 -12.23 -19.55 -42.62
CA HIS A 184 -10.95 -18.91 -42.42
C HIS A 184 -10.82 -17.72 -43.39
N PRO A 185 -10.50 -16.49 -42.93
CA PRO A 185 -10.46 -15.30 -43.79
C PRO A 185 -9.65 -15.44 -45.09
N GLU A 186 -8.43 -15.98 -44.99
CA GLU A 186 -7.51 -16.06 -46.13
C GLU A 186 -7.63 -17.35 -46.97
N THR A 187 -7.84 -18.50 -46.33
CA THR A 187 -7.80 -19.83 -46.99
C THR A 187 -9.18 -20.46 -47.17
N GLY A 188 -10.24 -19.69 -46.95
CA GLY A 188 -11.64 -20.11 -47.10
C GLY A 188 -12.16 -20.86 -45.88
N PHE A 189 -11.60 -22.03 -45.56
CA PHE A 189 -12.11 -22.93 -44.51
C PHE A 189 -11.01 -23.72 -43.80
N TYR A 190 -11.22 -24.01 -42.52
CA TYR A 190 -10.46 -25.04 -41.80
C TYR A 190 -10.81 -26.44 -42.33
N ARG A 191 -9.83 -27.37 -42.34
CA ARG A 191 -9.98 -28.75 -42.83
C ARG A 191 -9.38 -29.77 -41.87
N TRP A 192 -10.01 -30.92 -41.73
CA TRP A 192 -9.42 -32.06 -41.02
C TRP A 192 -8.14 -32.55 -41.71
N ARG A 193 -7.15 -32.90 -40.91
CA ARG A 193 -6.02 -33.80 -41.25
C ARG A 193 -6.33 -35.22 -40.82
N LYS A 194 -7.02 -35.35 -39.68
CA LYS A 194 -7.67 -36.54 -39.14
C LYS A 194 -8.95 -36.09 -38.44
N SER A 195 -10.12 -36.53 -38.90
CA SER A 195 -11.41 -36.18 -38.27
C SER A 195 -11.68 -36.99 -36.99
N PRO A 196 -12.60 -36.54 -36.10
CA PRO A 196 -13.05 -37.35 -34.96
C PRO A 196 -13.77 -38.65 -35.35
N ASP A 197 -14.18 -38.80 -36.61
CA ASP A 197 -14.76 -40.03 -37.16
C ASP A 197 -13.68 -41.02 -37.64
N GLU A 198 -12.47 -40.54 -37.95
CA GLU A 198 -11.31 -41.35 -38.38
C GLU A 198 -10.45 -41.84 -37.21
N VAL A 199 -10.33 -41.04 -36.14
CA VAL A 199 -9.44 -41.32 -35.01
C VAL A 199 -10.00 -40.75 -33.71
N VAL A 200 -9.79 -41.46 -32.60
CA VAL A 200 -10.09 -40.96 -31.26
C VAL A 200 -9.06 -39.90 -30.83
N ILE A 201 -9.44 -39.04 -29.88
CA ILE A 201 -8.49 -38.15 -29.23
C ILE A 201 -7.53 -39.00 -28.36
N ALA A 202 -6.24 -38.93 -28.66
CA ALA A 202 -5.20 -39.63 -27.90
C ALA A 202 -4.94 -38.95 -26.53
N PRO A 203 -4.40 -39.67 -25.53
CA PRO A 203 -3.89 -39.06 -24.30
C PRO A 203 -2.75 -38.06 -24.60
N ALA A 204 -2.71 -36.94 -23.88
CA ALA A 204 -1.65 -35.96 -24.00
C ALA A 204 -0.28 -36.58 -23.61
N PRO A 205 0.79 -36.41 -24.42
CA PRO A 205 2.12 -36.83 -24.04
C PRO A 205 2.56 -36.16 -22.73
N LYS A 206 3.29 -36.88 -21.86
CA LYS A 206 3.71 -36.36 -20.56
C LYS A 206 4.46 -35.03 -20.66
N TRP A 207 5.37 -34.89 -21.63
CA TRP A 207 6.08 -33.63 -21.87
C TRP A 207 5.14 -32.44 -22.16
N VAL A 208 4.00 -32.66 -22.81
CA VAL A 208 3.01 -31.60 -23.06
C VAL A 208 2.35 -31.19 -21.75
N ILE A 209 1.96 -32.15 -20.90
CA ILE A 209 1.41 -31.90 -19.57
C ILE A 209 2.45 -31.15 -18.72
N GLU A 210 3.71 -31.59 -18.72
CA GLU A 210 4.83 -30.97 -18.00
C GLU A 210 5.08 -29.52 -18.42
N GLN A 211 5.04 -29.19 -19.71
CA GLN A 211 5.13 -27.79 -20.20
C GLN A 211 3.92 -26.93 -19.80
N MET A 212 2.78 -27.56 -19.49
CA MET A 212 1.54 -26.90 -19.09
C MET A 212 1.32 -26.85 -17.58
N LEU A 213 2.12 -27.56 -16.77
CA LEU A 213 2.03 -27.49 -15.31
C LEU A 213 2.14 -26.04 -14.86
N LYS A 214 1.22 -25.65 -13.98
CA LYS A 214 1.34 -24.45 -13.16
C LYS A 214 2.63 -24.60 -12.36
N GLU A 215 3.39 -23.52 -12.27
CA GLU A 215 4.55 -23.45 -11.39
C GLU A 215 4.01 -23.53 -9.95
N SER A 216 4.13 -24.71 -9.33
CA SER A 216 3.52 -24.99 -8.04
C SER A 216 4.33 -24.36 -6.92
N GLU A 217 3.79 -23.29 -6.34
CA GLU A 217 3.87 -23.13 -4.90
C GLU A 217 3.25 -24.38 -4.27
N GLU A 218 4.07 -25.13 -3.53
CA GLU A 218 3.76 -26.37 -2.79
C GLU A 218 3.41 -27.63 -3.60
N ALA A 219 4.32 -28.62 -3.57
CA ALA A 219 4.05 -30.02 -3.90
C ALA A 219 5.05 -31.00 -3.25
N PHE A 220 5.24 -30.94 -1.92
CA PHE A 220 5.93 -32.00 -1.17
C PHE A 220 5.13 -32.40 0.08
N SER A 221 4.14 -33.27 -0.12
CA SER A 221 3.28 -33.82 0.96
C SER A 221 2.81 -35.24 0.62
N PRO A 222 3.52 -36.30 1.05
CA PRO A 222 3.00 -37.66 1.02
C PRO A 222 2.08 -37.89 2.22
N SER A 223 0.77 -37.71 2.04
CA SER A 223 -0.22 -38.00 3.08
C SER A 223 -0.33 -39.52 3.32
N LEU A 224 0.11 -39.97 4.49
CA LEU A 224 -0.27 -41.27 5.05
C LEU A 224 -0.87 -41.06 6.45
N GLU A 225 -2.09 -41.56 6.64
CA GLU A 225 -2.84 -41.41 7.89
C GLU A 225 -2.10 -42.05 9.07
N ARG A 226 -1.94 -41.30 10.17
CA ARG A 226 -1.64 -41.86 11.49
C ARG A 226 -2.45 -41.14 12.56
N GLN A 227 -2.87 -41.92 13.55
CA GLN A 227 -3.52 -41.45 14.77
C GLN A 227 -2.50 -40.72 15.67
N PRO A 228 -2.96 -39.87 16.63
CA PRO A 228 -2.05 -39.02 17.40
C PRO A 228 -1.13 -39.85 18.32
N ASP A 229 0.17 -39.60 18.23
CA ASP A 229 1.20 -40.10 19.13
C ASP A 229 2.13 -38.94 19.52
N THR A 230 2.63 -38.94 20.75
CA THR A 230 3.24 -37.76 21.39
C THR A 230 4.76 -37.76 21.30
N GLN A 231 5.30 -37.13 20.25
CA GLN A 231 6.73 -36.81 20.11
C GLN A 231 6.92 -35.39 19.55
N GLU A 232 7.99 -34.72 19.99
CA GLU A 232 8.30 -33.34 19.59
C GLU A 232 8.77 -33.26 18.15
N HIS A 233 8.11 -32.45 17.32
CA HIS A 233 8.43 -32.35 15.89
C HIS A 233 9.36 -31.16 15.61
N TRP A 234 10.60 -31.44 15.22
CA TRP A 234 11.56 -30.41 14.79
C TRP A 234 11.22 -29.88 13.39
N THR A 235 11.50 -28.60 13.13
CA THR A 235 11.35 -27.96 11.81
C THR A 235 12.50 -28.34 10.87
N ASP A 236 12.33 -28.14 9.55
CA ASP A 236 13.41 -28.40 8.58
C ASP A 236 14.67 -27.56 8.84
N ILE A 237 14.51 -26.34 9.37
CA ILE A 237 15.63 -25.51 9.84
C ILE A 237 16.35 -26.18 11.02
N GLN A 238 15.62 -26.63 12.04
CA GLN A 238 16.20 -27.34 13.19
C GLN A 238 16.88 -28.66 12.78
N TRP A 239 16.31 -29.40 11.83
CA TRP A 239 16.95 -30.57 11.24
C TRP A 239 18.23 -30.19 10.49
N ALA A 240 18.23 -29.15 9.66
CA ALA A 240 19.39 -28.70 8.92
C ALA A 240 20.55 -28.28 9.83
N LEU A 241 20.26 -27.54 10.90
CA LEU A 241 21.24 -27.20 11.94
C LEU A 241 21.76 -28.44 12.67
N SER A 242 20.90 -29.43 12.95
CA SER A 242 21.31 -30.72 13.53
C SER A 242 22.28 -31.49 12.63
N TYR A 243 22.03 -31.50 11.32
CA TYR A 243 22.89 -32.16 10.35
C TYR A 243 24.21 -31.40 10.15
N LEU A 244 24.18 -30.06 10.05
CA LEU A 244 25.35 -29.21 9.88
C LEU A 244 26.35 -29.36 11.04
N ASN A 245 25.85 -29.31 12.29
CA ASN A 245 26.67 -29.48 13.50
C ASN A 245 27.28 -30.89 13.66
N ALA A 246 26.85 -31.87 12.86
CA ALA A 246 27.38 -33.24 12.89
C ALA A 246 28.18 -33.62 11.63
N LEU A 247 28.43 -32.68 10.71
CA LEU A 247 29.38 -32.90 9.62
C LEU A 247 30.82 -32.85 10.15
N SER A 248 31.66 -33.77 9.66
CA SER A 248 33.10 -33.73 9.89
C SER A 248 33.69 -32.41 9.39
N PRO A 249 34.49 -31.68 10.19
CA PRO A 249 35.16 -30.45 9.75
C PRO A 249 35.97 -30.60 8.46
N SER A 250 36.51 -31.80 8.18
CA SER A 250 37.23 -32.12 6.95
C SER A 250 36.40 -31.99 5.67
N ARG A 251 35.05 -31.92 5.76
CA ARG A 251 34.18 -31.66 4.61
C ARG A 251 34.16 -30.19 4.19
N ALA A 252 34.56 -29.26 5.06
CA ALA A 252 34.73 -27.85 4.71
C ALA A 252 36.03 -27.60 3.91
N ASP A 253 37.00 -28.52 3.99
CA ASP A 253 38.24 -28.46 3.20
C ASP A 253 38.08 -28.88 1.74
N ASP A 254 37.06 -29.68 1.42
CA ASP A 254 36.77 -30.08 0.05
C ASP A 254 35.75 -29.12 -0.59
N TYR A 255 36.11 -28.54 -1.73
CA TYR A 255 35.32 -27.46 -2.34
C TYR A 255 33.95 -27.93 -2.84
N ASP A 256 33.84 -29.18 -3.33
CA ASP A 256 32.57 -29.71 -3.84
C ASP A 256 31.65 -30.13 -2.68
N ASN A 257 32.17 -30.73 -1.61
CA ASN A 257 31.40 -30.95 -0.37
C ASN A 257 30.94 -29.61 0.24
N TRP A 258 31.82 -28.62 0.36
CA TRP A 258 31.51 -27.28 0.86
C TRP A 258 30.40 -26.60 0.03
N LEU A 259 30.48 -26.70 -1.30
CA LEU A 259 29.46 -26.20 -2.22
C LEU A 259 28.11 -26.91 -2.03
N VAL A 260 28.12 -28.24 -1.88
CA VAL A 260 26.91 -29.05 -1.67
C VAL A 260 26.23 -28.73 -0.34
N VAL A 261 27.00 -28.51 0.73
CA VAL A 261 26.45 -28.05 2.03
C VAL A 261 25.78 -26.69 1.88
N GLY A 262 26.44 -25.71 1.23
CA GLY A 262 25.87 -24.39 0.99
C GLY A 262 24.59 -24.43 0.15
N MET A 263 24.55 -25.24 -0.92
CA MET A 263 23.34 -25.42 -1.73
C MET A 263 22.21 -26.13 -0.96
N ALA A 264 22.54 -27.11 -0.11
CA ALA A 264 21.54 -27.81 0.70
C ALA A 264 20.91 -26.90 1.77
N LEU A 265 21.67 -25.99 2.36
CA LEU A 265 21.15 -24.98 3.29
C LEU A 265 20.31 -23.92 2.55
N HIS A 266 20.82 -23.36 1.45
CA HIS A 266 20.08 -22.40 0.62
C HIS A 266 18.77 -23.01 0.04
N SER A 267 18.66 -24.34 -0.08
CA SER A 267 17.43 -25.00 -0.56
C SER A 267 16.18 -24.72 0.29
N LEU A 268 16.38 -24.34 1.56
CA LEU A 268 15.30 -23.98 2.49
C LEU A 268 14.77 -22.55 2.29
N ASN A 269 15.43 -21.73 1.47
CA ASN A 269 15.10 -20.32 1.19
C ASN A 269 15.10 -19.39 2.44
N ASP A 270 15.87 -19.74 3.48
CA ASP A 270 16.10 -18.91 4.66
C ASP A 270 17.53 -18.35 4.64
N ASP A 271 17.67 -17.03 4.55
CA ASP A 271 18.97 -16.34 4.50
C ASP A 271 19.69 -16.30 5.87
N SER A 272 19.04 -16.65 6.98
CA SER A 272 19.72 -16.80 8.29
C SER A 272 20.75 -17.93 8.27
N LEU A 273 20.48 -19.00 7.53
CA LEU A 273 21.37 -20.16 7.35
C LEU A 273 22.69 -19.82 6.63
N LEU A 274 22.81 -18.62 6.05
CA LEU A 274 24.07 -18.11 5.52
C LEU A 274 25.10 -17.83 6.63
N LEU A 275 24.66 -17.39 7.82
CA LEU A 275 25.54 -17.19 8.97
C LEU A 275 26.06 -18.54 9.49
N GLU A 276 25.15 -19.50 9.64
CA GLU A 276 25.44 -20.87 10.07
C GLU A 276 26.40 -21.58 9.10
N TRP A 277 26.22 -21.40 7.78
CA TRP A 277 27.17 -21.91 6.79
C TRP A 277 28.52 -21.19 6.84
N ASP A 278 28.55 -19.88 7.11
CA ASP A 278 29.79 -19.10 7.26
C ASP A 278 30.55 -19.50 8.53
N ASP A 279 29.87 -19.77 9.64
CA ASP A 279 30.47 -20.30 10.88
C ASP A 279 30.97 -21.75 10.74
N TRP A 280 30.19 -22.64 10.13
CA TRP A 280 30.69 -23.99 9.78
C TRP A 280 31.89 -23.93 8.83
N SER A 281 31.91 -22.99 7.89
CA SER A 281 33.03 -22.82 6.95
C SER A 281 34.32 -22.36 7.61
N LYS A 282 34.26 -21.63 8.73
CA LYS A 282 35.45 -21.19 9.50
C LYS A 282 36.26 -22.35 10.11
N LEU A 283 35.68 -23.55 10.14
CA LEU A 283 36.38 -24.77 10.57
C LEU A 283 37.46 -25.23 9.58
N SER A 284 37.43 -24.77 8.31
CA SER A 284 38.48 -25.06 7.34
C SER A 284 39.62 -24.03 7.39
N PRO A 285 40.90 -24.45 7.44
CA PRO A 285 42.05 -23.56 7.23
C PRO A 285 42.12 -22.90 5.83
N LYS A 286 41.20 -23.23 4.90
CA LYS A 286 41.06 -22.58 3.59
C LYS A 286 40.03 -21.42 3.60
N TYR A 287 39.33 -21.20 4.71
CA TYR A 287 38.29 -20.18 4.85
C TYR A 287 38.79 -18.77 4.51
N LYS A 288 37.91 -17.96 3.92
CA LYS A 288 38.14 -16.54 3.64
C LYS A 288 36.85 -15.76 3.87
N VAL A 289 36.93 -14.73 4.71
CA VAL A 289 35.82 -13.82 5.04
C VAL A 289 35.17 -13.29 3.76
N GLY A 290 33.84 -13.31 3.70
CA GLY A 290 33.07 -12.82 2.56
C GLY A 290 32.85 -13.82 1.42
N GLN A 291 33.48 -15.00 1.43
CA GLN A 291 33.30 -15.98 0.34
C GLN A 291 31.94 -16.69 0.39
N CYS A 292 31.45 -17.06 1.58
CA CYS A 292 30.12 -17.68 1.71
C CYS A 292 29.03 -16.74 1.18
N GLN A 293 29.07 -15.46 1.55
CA GLN A 293 28.12 -14.42 1.13
C GLN A 293 28.22 -14.07 -0.36
N LYS A 294 29.44 -14.15 -0.95
CA LYS A 294 29.62 -14.06 -2.40
C LYS A 294 29.07 -15.29 -3.13
N LYS A 295 29.24 -16.48 -2.57
CA LYS A 295 28.84 -17.75 -3.21
C LYS A 295 27.35 -18.04 -3.10
N TRP A 296 26.72 -17.71 -1.97
CA TRP A 296 25.27 -17.82 -1.74
C TRP A 296 24.47 -17.14 -2.85
N LYS A 297 24.85 -15.91 -3.21
CA LYS A 297 24.28 -15.13 -4.31
C LYS A 297 24.48 -15.73 -5.72
N THR A 298 25.28 -16.78 -5.86
CA THR A 298 25.44 -17.53 -7.12
C THR A 298 24.61 -18.81 -7.18
N PHE A 299 24.05 -19.25 -6.05
CA PHE A 299 23.16 -20.40 -6.01
C PHE A 299 21.82 -20.09 -6.68
N LYS A 300 21.23 -21.13 -7.26
CA LYS A 300 19.93 -21.15 -7.93
C LYS A 300 19.24 -22.44 -7.53
N ARG A 301 17.91 -22.53 -7.68
CA ARG A 301 17.17 -23.79 -7.46
C ARG A 301 17.84 -24.93 -8.24
N SER A 302 18.38 -25.89 -7.51
CA SER A 302 19.17 -27.02 -8.02
C SER A 302 18.68 -28.32 -7.38
N GLY A 303 19.15 -29.48 -7.87
CA GLY A 303 18.74 -30.79 -7.35
C GLY A 303 19.31 -31.18 -5.98
N VAL A 304 19.89 -30.22 -5.23
CA VAL A 304 20.49 -30.44 -3.91
C VAL A 304 19.57 -29.83 -2.84
N ALA A 305 19.21 -30.63 -1.84
CA ALA A 305 18.26 -30.26 -0.79
C ALA A 305 18.72 -30.76 0.59
N ILE A 306 17.98 -30.42 1.66
CA ILE A 306 18.23 -30.89 3.04
C ILE A 306 18.45 -32.41 3.15
N GLY A 307 17.81 -33.23 2.30
CA GLY A 307 18.03 -34.67 2.25
C GLY A 307 19.48 -35.08 1.89
N THR A 308 20.20 -34.26 1.12
CA THR A 308 21.62 -34.44 0.82
C THR A 308 22.48 -34.16 2.06
N LEU A 309 22.19 -33.07 2.78
CA LEU A 309 22.84 -32.72 4.05
C LEU A 309 22.63 -33.82 5.10
N ALA A 310 21.40 -34.32 5.22
CA ALA A 310 21.03 -35.43 6.09
C ALA A 310 21.76 -36.74 5.75
N HIS A 311 22.07 -36.98 4.47
CA HIS A 311 22.84 -38.14 4.05
C HIS A 311 24.33 -37.99 4.44
N MET A 312 24.91 -36.81 4.26
CA MET A 312 26.30 -36.51 4.66
C MET A 312 26.48 -36.61 6.19
N ALA A 313 25.57 -36.03 6.98
CA ALA A 313 25.59 -36.15 8.43
C ALA A 313 25.47 -37.60 8.92
N LYS A 314 24.64 -38.43 8.26
CA LYS A 314 24.50 -39.86 8.58
C LYS A 314 25.74 -40.69 8.21
N GLN A 315 26.50 -40.30 7.18
CA GLN A 315 27.83 -40.87 6.91
C GLN A 315 28.82 -40.52 8.03
N ASP A 316 28.74 -39.30 8.55
CA ASP A 316 29.65 -38.78 9.59
C ASP A 316 29.25 -39.18 11.02
N GLY A 317 28.18 -39.98 11.16
CA GLY A 317 27.79 -40.63 12.42
C GLY A 317 26.59 -40.03 13.14
N TRP A 318 25.94 -39.00 12.58
CA TRP A 318 24.72 -38.40 13.15
C TRP A 318 23.64 -39.45 13.43
N ARG A 319 22.98 -39.32 14.59
CA ARG A 319 21.81 -40.12 14.99
C ARG A 319 20.68 -39.20 15.41
N THR A 320 19.45 -39.70 15.29
CA THR A 320 18.26 -38.94 15.68
C THR A 320 18.23 -38.71 17.20
N PRO A 321 17.91 -37.49 17.69
CA PRO A 321 17.72 -37.22 19.11
C PRO A 321 16.64 -38.09 19.78
N PHE A 322 15.77 -38.71 18.99
CA PHE A 322 14.57 -39.42 19.44
C PHE A 322 14.77 -40.94 19.68
N ASP A 323 15.97 -41.48 19.41
CA ASP A 323 16.30 -42.90 19.66
C ASP A 323 16.46 -43.18 21.17
N LYS A 324 15.44 -43.78 21.80
CA LYS A 324 15.54 -44.26 23.20
C LYS A 324 16.46 -45.50 23.28
N PRO A 325 17.36 -45.60 24.29
CA PRO A 325 18.29 -46.73 24.41
C PRO A 325 17.57 -48.04 24.80
N THR A 326 17.24 -48.86 23.79
CA THR A 326 16.54 -50.15 23.97
C THR A 326 17.52 -51.31 24.11
N GLY A 327 17.83 -51.67 25.35
CA GLY A 327 18.68 -52.84 25.64
C GLY A 327 17.90 -54.15 25.75
N LYS A 328 18.14 -55.13 24.85
CA LYS A 328 18.44 -56.54 25.20
C LYS A 328 18.65 -57.50 24.00
N SER A 329 19.29 -58.62 24.32
CA SER A 329 19.24 -59.94 23.67
C SER A 329 19.54 -60.04 22.16
N PHE A 330 20.80 -60.30 21.84
CA PHE A 330 21.14 -61.17 20.70
C PHE A 330 20.92 -62.65 21.10
N SER A 331 19.94 -63.31 20.48
CA SER A 331 19.72 -64.76 20.61
C SER A 331 20.20 -65.49 19.35
N GLY A 332 21.51 -65.75 19.25
CA GLY A 332 22.13 -66.50 18.16
C GLY A 332 22.35 -67.98 18.51
N GLY A 333 21.59 -68.89 17.89
CA GLY A 333 21.60 -70.31 18.21
C GLY A 333 22.44 -71.20 17.27
N ILE A 334 23.59 -71.67 17.77
CA ILE A 334 24.28 -72.94 17.45
C ILE A 334 24.71 -73.18 15.99
N GLY A 335 26.03 -73.37 15.78
CA GLY A 335 26.60 -73.81 14.50
C GLY A 335 28.09 -74.20 14.54
N SER A 336 28.45 -75.25 15.30
CA SER A 336 29.69 -76.08 15.26
C SER A 336 31.08 -75.44 15.01
N GLY A 337 32.08 -75.76 15.85
CA GLY A 337 33.48 -75.32 15.64
C GLY A 337 34.58 -76.18 16.31
N GLY A 338 34.59 -76.29 17.65
CA GLY A 338 35.48 -77.17 18.42
C GLY A 338 36.87 -76.62 18.79
N GLY A 339 37.44 -77.14 19.90
CA GLY A 339 38.81 -76.80 20.39
C GLY A 339 38.99 -77.02 21.91
N ASN A 340 40.05 -77.72 22.32
CA ASN A 340 40.39 -78.17 23.70
C ASN A 340 40.22 -77.12 24.83
N ARG A 341 39.77 -77.39 26.08
CA ARG A 341 40.04 -78.44 27.11
C ARG A 341 41.30 -78.23 27.99
N ARG A 342 41.07 -78.16 29.33
CA ARG A 342 42.01 -78.21 30.50
C ARG A 342 42.88 -76.96 30.72
N GLY A 343 43.28 -76.55 31.93
CA GLY A 343 42.87 -76.98 33.30
C GLY A 343 43.97 -76.82 34.39
N ASN A 344 43.56 -76.64 35.67
CA ASN A 344 44.36 -76.65 36.93
C ASN A 344 45.32 -75.45 37.26
N GLY A 345 45.60 -75.28 38.58
CA GLY A 345 46.55 -74.32 39.19
C GLY A 345 45.86 -73.09 39.83
N VAL A 346 45.83 -72.75 41.13
CA VAL A 346 46.52 -73.10 42.42
C VAL A 346 47.58 -72.08 42.92
N ALA A 347 47.20 -71.37 44.00
CA ALA A 347 48.00 -70.72 45.09
C ALA A 347 48.97 -69.54 44.79
N GLY A 348 49.23 -68.66 45.79
CA GLY A 348 50.41 -67.79 45.73
C GLY A 348 50.83 -66.76 46.81
N GLY A 349 50.01 -66.22 47.72
CA GLY A 349 50.47 -65.26 48.78
C GLY A 349 51.01 -63.88 48.31
N SER A 350 51.57 -62.98 49.16
CA SER A 350 51.42 -62.75 50.63
C SER A 350 52.22 -61.53 51.15
N GLY A 351 51.59 -60.63 51.94
CA GLY A 351 52.22 -59.61 52.84
C GLY A 351 52.86 -58.35 52.19
N SER A 352 53.34 -57.33 52.94
CA SER A 352 53.01 -56.84 54.31
C SER A 352 53.88 -55.61 54.71
N ASP A 353 53.28 -54.66 55.46
CA ASP A 353 53.87 -53.68 56.40
C ASP A 353 54.83 -52.53 55.96
N GLY A 354 54.81 -51.44 56.76
CA GLY A 354 55.74 -50.28 56.75
C GLY A 354 55.29 -49.06 55.92
N GLY A 355 55.16 -47.82 56.42
CA GLY A 355 55.22 -47.31 57.81
C GLY A 355 56.41 -46.38 58.10
N ASP A 356 56.18 -45.05 58.15
CA ASP A 356 56.95 -44.02 58.89
C ASP A 356 56.32 -42.61 58.68
N GLY A 357 56.74 -41.60 59.46
CA GLY A 357 56.32 -40.20 59.30
C GLY A 357 57.11 -39.22 60.19
N ASP A 358 57.01 -37.91 59.92
CA ASP A 358 57.63 -36.83 60.71
C ASP A 358 56.74 -35.55 60.70
N GLY A 359 56.98 -34.61 61.62
CA GLY A 359 56.04 -33.58 62.04
C GLY A 359 56.24 -32.15 61.51
N GLY A 360 55.29 -31.28 61.85
CA GLY A 360 55.32 -29.84 61.57
C GLY A 360 54.10 -29.11 62.15
N GLU A 361 54.27 -28.44 63.29
CA GLU A 361 53.23 -27.67 63.99
C GLU A 361 53.38 -26.13 63.77
N PRO A 362 52.44 -25.27 64.23
CA PRO A 362 51.90 -24.24 63.35
C PRO A 362 52.29 -22.79 63.70
N THR A 363 52.03 -21.85 62.78
CA THR A 363 51.45 -20.53 63.11
C THR A 363 51.01 -19.75 61.86
N GLY A 364 49.81 -19.17 61.89
CA GLY A 364 49.30 -18.28 60.85
C GLY A 364 47.98 -17.64 61.27
N LYS A 365 47.98 -16.33 61.55
CA LYS A 365 46.79 -15.64 62.10
C LYS A 365 45.75 -15.38 61.02
N VAL A 366 44.52 -15.85 61.25
CA VAL A 366 43.35 -15.41 60.48
C VAL A 366 43.03 -13.95 60.83
N VAL A 367 43.03 -13.08 59.83
CA VAL A 367 42.45 -11.74 59.91
C VAL A 367 41.09 -11.79 59.21
N ARG A 368 40.01 -11.55 59.95
CA ARG A 368 38.69 -11.34 59.35
C ARG A 368 38.61 -9.90 58.80
N LEU A 369 38.31 -9.74 57.52
CA LEU A 369 37.78 -8.48 57.01
C LEU A 369 36.29 -8.36 57.37
N PRO A 370 35.70 -7.16 57.39
CA PRO A 370 34.26 -6.98 57.52
C PRO A 370 33.53 -7.62 56.33
N SER A 371 32.37 -8.22 56.58
CA SER A 371 31.45 -8.60 55.52
C SER A 371 30.83 -7.33 54.93
N LEU A 372 31.09 -7.07 53.65
CA LEU A 372 30.14 -6.26 52.87
C LEU A 372 28.83 -7.05 52.77
N GLU A 373 27.72 -6.37 53.03
CA GLU A 373 26.40 -6.92 52.75
C GLU A 373 26.23 -6.98 51.22
N ALA A 374 25.86 -8.15 50.70
CA ALA A 374 25.69 -8.35 49.27
C ALA A 374 24.42 -7.64 48.78
N LEU A 375 24.49 -7.04 47.58
CA LEU A 375 23.36 -6.32 46.98
C LEU A 375 22.10 -7.20 46.92
N THR A 376 20.95 -6.63 47.25
CA THR A 376 19.65 -7.31 47.16
C THR A 376 19.28 -7.59 45.70
N LEU A 377 18.37 -8.53 45.45
CA LEU A 377 17.87 -8.80 44.08
C LEU A 377 17.28 -7.53 43.44
N GLU A 378 16.62 -6.69 44.23
CA GLU A 378 16.03 -5.41 43.82
C GLU A 378 17.12 -4.43 43.34
N GLN A 379 18.16 -4.22 44.15
CA GLN A 379 19.33 -3.39 43.80
C GLN A 379 20.16 -3.96 42.63
N VAL A 380 20.07 -5.26 42.38
CA VAL A 380 20.68 -5.93 41.23
C VAL A 380 19.86 -5.70 39.96
N THR A 381 18.52 -5.73 40.05
CA THR A 381 17.63 -5.37 38.94
C THR A 381 17.74 -3.88 38.59
N GLU A 382 17.72 -2.97 39.58
CA GLU A 382 17.95 -1.53 39.36
C GLU A 382 19.22 -1.26 38.55
N LYS A 383 20.34 -1.90 38.93
CA LYS A 383 21.63 -1.76 38.22
C LYS A 383 21.67 -2.44 36.85
N ILE A 384 20.82 -3.44 36.62
CA ILE A 384 20.63 -4.03 35.29
C ILE A 384 19.84 -3.07 34.40
N ASP A 385 18.79 -2.44 34.93
CA ASP A 385 17.96 -1.47 34.23
C ASP A 385 18.74 -0.15 33.96
N GLU A 386 19.64 0.26 34.86
CA GLU A 386 20.66 1.30 34.60
C GLU A 386 21.55 0.92 33.40
N LEU A 387 22.09 -0.31 33.36
CA LEU A 387 22.95 -0.77 32.27
C LEU A 387 22.21 -0.86 30.93
N ILE A 388 20.92 -1.23 30.95
CA ILE A 388 20.03 -1.21 29.77
C ILE A 388 19.82 0.23 29.30
N THR A 389 19.51 1.15 30.21
CA THR A 389 19.35 2.59 29.94
C THR A 389 20.63 3.23 29.40
N LEU A 390 21.80 2.73 29.83
CA LEU A 390 23.12 3.12 29.32
C LEU A 390 23.50 2.45 27.97
N GLY A 391 22.68 1.54 27.44
CA GLY A 391 22.96 0.82 26.20
C GLY A 391 24.19 -0.10 26.29
N ALA A 392 24.46 -0.67 27.46
CA ALA A 392 25.67 -1.43 27.73
C ALA A 392 25.78 -2.67 26.83
N THR A 393 26.91 -2.81 26.12
CA THR A 393 27.14 -3.94 25.21
C THR A 393 28.58 -4.46 25.30
N GLY A 394 28.82 -5.64 24.71
CA GLY A 394 30.15 -6.20 24.49
C GLY A 394 31.03 -6.31 25.75
N SER A 395 32.24 -5.76 25.66
CA SER A 395 33.23 -5.76 26.74
C SER A 395 32.81 -4.88 27.93
N TYR A 396 32.16 -3.75 27.70
CA TYR A 396 31.69 -2.85 28.76
C TYR A 396 30.62 -3.52 29.62
N LEU A 397 29.57 -4.08 29.00
CA LEU A 397 28.57 -4.89 29.69
C LEU A 397 29.21 -6.04 30.48
N THR A 398 30.18 -6.72 29.87
CA THR A 398 30.90 -7.83 30.53
C THR A 398 31.70 -7.38 31.75
N GLY A 399 32.35 -6.21 31.69
CA GLY A 399 33.04 -5.61 32.83
C GLY A 399 32.08 -5.25 33.97
N GLN A 400 30.93 -4.63 33.64
CA GLN A 400 29.94 -4.22 34.65
C GLN A 400 29.23 -5.42 35.28
N LEU A 401 28.85 -6.44 34.51
CA LEU A 401 28.28 -7.68 35.05
C LEU A 401 29.28 -8.47 35.92
N ASN A 402 30.59 -8.41 35.60
CA ASN A 402 31.63 -8.97 36.47
C ASN A 402 31.74 -8.19 37.80
N ALA A 403 31.65 -6.86 37.77
CA ALA A 403 31.65 -6.02 38.98
C ALA A 403 30.38 -6.23 39.82
N LEU A 404 29.21 -6.36 39.18
CA LEU A 404 27.93 -6.61 39.84
C LEU A 404 27.88 -8.03 40.47
N ALA A 405 28.48 -9.04 39.83
CA ALA A 405 28.67 -10.37 40.42
C ALA A 405 29.64 -10.34 41.61
N ALA A 406 30.68 -9.52 41.57
CA ALA A 406 31.60 -9.34 42.70
C ALA A 406 30.98 -8.58 43.89
N ALA A 407 29.87 -7.86 43.68
CA ALA A 407 29.14 -7.09 44.69
C ALA A 407 27.79 -7.74 45.12
N SER A 408 27.45 -8.91 44.57
CA SER A 408 26.21 -9.65 44.88
C SER A 408 26.51 -11.13 45.11
N GLN A 409 25.48 -11.97 45.26
CA GLN A 409 25.62 -13.43 45.35
C GLN A 409 25.32 -14.16 44.03
N PHE A 410 25.01 -13.42 42.96
CA PHE A 410 24.62 -13.99 41.66
C PHE A 410 25.82 -14.22 40.75
N PHE A 411 25.78 -15.29 39.97
CA PHE A 411 26.81 -15.58 38.98
C PHE A 411 26.68 -14.66 37.75
N VAL A 412 27.80 -14.32 37.12
CA VAL A 412 27.85 -13.47 35.90
C VAL A 412 26.93 -14.00 34.79
N GLY A 413 26.76 -15.33 34.70
CA GLY A 413 25.83 -15.95 33.73
C GLY A 413 24.35 -15.68 34.04
N GLU A 414 23.98 -15.64 35.32
CA GLU A 414 22.62 -15.34 35.78
C GLU A 414 22.31 -13.85 35.61
N LEU A 415 23.24 -12.98 36.01
CA LEU A 415 23.13 -11.54 35.79
C LEU A 415 23.07 -11.18 34.29
N ARG A 416 23.83 -11.90 33.44
CA ARG A 416 23.74 -11.74 31.98
C ARG A 416 22.41 -12.23 31.42
N LYS A 417 21.86 -13.33 31.95
CA LYS A 417 20.53 -13.82 31.56
C LYS A 417 19.46 -12.79 31.92
N LEU A 418 19.44 -12.35 33.19
CA LEU A 418 18.53 -11.33 33.70
C LEU A 418 18.65 -10.01 32.92
N TYR A 419 19.87 -9.60 32.54
CA TYR A 419 20.10 -8.43 31.68
C TYR A 419 19.42 -8.56 30.31
N TYR A 420 19.56 -9.71 29.63
CA TYR A 420 18.90 -9.90 28.32
C TYR A 420 17.39 -10.13 28.42
N GLU A 421 16.90 -10.68 29.54
CA GLU A 421 15.47 -10.82 29.80
C GLU A 421 14.83 -9.44 30.08
N ARG A 422 15.42 -8.63 30.97
CA ARG A 422 15.01 -7.23 31.22
C ARG A 422 15.14 -6.34 29.97
N LEU A 423 16.21 -6.52 29.17
CA LEU A 423 16.36 -5.79 27.90
C LEU A 423 15.21 -6.12 26.94
N GLY A 424 14.83 -7.39 26.82
CA GLY A 424 13.69 -7.80 26.00
C GLY A 424 12.36 -7.24 26.52
N GLU A 425 12.16 -7.17 27.84
CA GLU A 425 10.99 -6.53 28.44
C GLU A 425 10.92 -5.03 28.11
N VAL A 426 12.03 -4.29 28.26
CA VAL A 426 12.11 -2.85 27.95
C VAL A 426 11.99 -2.57 26.45
N GLU A 427 12.55 -3.43 25.58
CA GLU A 427 12.36 -3.33 24.13
C GLU A 427 10.89 -3.55 23.75
N LEU A 428 10.20 -4.53 24.36
CA LEU A 428 8.76 -4.77 24.16
C LEU A 428 7.90 -3.61 24.68
N GLU A 429 8.26 -2.97 25.80
CA GLU A 429 7.57 -1.78 26.31
C GLU A 429 7.74 -0.57 25.37
N SER A 430 8.96 -0.33 24.85
CA SER A 430 9.19 0.73 23.85
C SER A 430 8.49 0.45 22.51
N GLU A 431 8.31 -0.82 22.14
CA GLU A 431 7.48 -1.20 20.99
C GLU A 431 5.99 -0.95 21.28
N ARG A 432 5.49 -1.21 22.50
CA ARG A 432 4.10 -0.92 22.89
C ARG A 432 3.75 0.56 22.80
N ASP A 433 4.58 1.45 23.35
CA ASP A 433 4.34 2.90 23.27
C ASP A 433 4.26 3.38 21.81
N THR A 434 5.14 2.84 20.96
CA THR A 434 5.16 3.13 19.52
C THR A 434 3.89 2.60 18.83
N ASN A 435 3.47 1.37 19.15
CA ASN A 435 2.28 0.75 18.59
C ASN A 435 0.99 1.47 19.02
N CYS A 436 0.85 1.80 20.31
CA CYS A 436 -0.28 2.56 20.86
C CYS A 436 -0.39 3.94 20.21
N SER A 437 0.74 4.65 20.09
CA SER A 437 0.83 5.93 19.37
C SER A 437 0.40 5.81 17.90
N GLU A 438 0.69 4.68 17.24
CA GLU A 438 0.20 4.42 15.88
C GLU A 438 -1.31 4.13 15.86
N VAL A 439 -1.84 3.32 16.79
CA VAL A 439 -3.29 3.05 16.92
C VAL A 439 -4.07 4.35 17.10
N ASP A 440 -3.69 5.22 18.03
CA ASP A 440 -4.39 6.48 18.28
C ASP A 440 -4.38 7.40 17.05
N ASN A 441 -3.23 7.50 16.36
CA ASN A 441 -3.15 8.27 15.12
C ASN A 441 -4.07 7.69 14.02
N LEU A 442 -4.17 6.36 13.91
CA LEU A 442 -5.03 5.69 12.94
C LEU A 442 -6.52 5.82 13.27
N LEU A 443 -6.91 5.70 14.54
CA LEU A 443 -8.26 5.95 15.03
C LEU A 443 -8.66 7.40 14.75
N LYS A 444 -7.81 8.37 15.12
CA LYS A 444 -8.03 9.81 14.90
C LYS A 444 -8.22 10.18 13.42
N ILE A 445 -7.54 9.50 12.50
CA ILE A 445 -7.75 9.68 11.05
C ILE A 445 -9.01 8.93 10.57
N THR A 446 -9.36 7.79 11.17
CA THR A 446 -10.55 6.99 10.83
C THR A 446 -11.85 7.69 11.25
N ASP A 447 -11.87 8.25 12.46
CA ASP A 447 -12.97 9.00 13.06
C ASP A 447 -13.08 10.43 12.53
N GLN A 448 -12.10 10.92 11.74
CA GLN A 448 -12.13 12.27 11.18
C GLN A 448 -13.32 12.47 10.22
N THR A 449 -14.36 13.13 10.72
CA THR A 449 -15.48 13.65 9.93
C THR A 449 -15.17 15.06 9.40
N LEU A 450 -15.95 15.50 8.42
CA LEU A 450 -15.97 16.89 7.95
C LEU A 450 -17.40 17.41 8.06
N ASN A 451 -17.57 18.58 8.68
CA ASN A 451 -18.80 19.35 8.60
C ASN A 451 -18.85 20.04 7.22
N LEU A 452 -20.02 20.14 6.58
CA LEU A 452 -20.13 20.81 5.28
C LEU A 452 -20.10 22.33 5.40
N ALA A 453 -20.61 22.91 6.48
CA ALA A 453 -20.65 24.37 6.66
C ALA A 453 -19.24 24.99 6.77
N ASP A 454 -18.23 24.20 7.14
CA ASP A 454 -16.82 24.62 7.20
C ASP A 454 -16.20 24.85 5.80
N TYR A 455 -16.85 24.37 4.73
CA TYR A 455 -16.31 24.38 3.35
C TYR A 455 -17.31 24.87 2.29
N LEU A 456 -18.61 24.79 2.56
CA LEU A 456 -19.71 25.15 1.67
C LEU A 456 -20.63 26.19 2.35
N PRO A 457 -21.17 27.17 1.60
CA PRO A 457 -22.23 28.05 2.09
C PRO A 457 -23.48 27.29 2.52
N GLU A 458 -24.20 27.81 3.50
CA GLU A 458 -25.39 27.20 4.11
C GLU A 458 -26.44 26.73 3.09
N ALA A 459 -26.62 27.48 2.00
CA ALA A 459 -27.57 27.19 0.92
C ALA A 459 -27.30 25.86 0.17
N LEU A 460 -26.06 25.38 0.21
CA LEU A 460 -25.64 24.05 -0.26
C LEU A 460 -25.35 23.10 0.90
N ALA A 461 -24.69 23.58 1.97
CA ALA A 461 -24.25 22.77 3.09
C ALA A 461 -25.41 22.10 3.85
N ASN A 462 -26.48 22.85 4.15
CA ASN A 462 -27.57 22.30 4.98
C ASN A 462 -28.37 21.23 4.21
N PRO A 463 -28.87 21.48 2.97
CA PRO A 463 -29.59 20.45 2.21
C PRO A 463 -28.73 19.23 1.85
N LEU A 464 -27.41 19.41 1.67
CA LEU A 464 -26.49 18.27 1.48
C LEU A 464 -26.25 17.50 2.78
N THR A 465 -26.17 18.16 3.94
CA THR A 465 -26.03 17.50 5.25
C THR A 465 -27.28 16.67 5.56
N ASP A 466 -28.47 17.24 5.39
CA ASP A 466 -29.75 16.52 5.57
C ASP A 466 -29.83 15.29 4.66
N TRP A 467 -29.46 15.45 3.39
CA TRP A 467 -29.43 14.37 2.40
C TRP A 467 -28.35 13.31 2.69
N CYS A 468 -27.20 13.71 3.23
CA CYS A 468 -26.15 12.79 3.68
C CYS A 468 -26.60 11.97 4.90
N ASN A 469 -27.24 12.61 5.87
CA ASN A 469 -27.81 11.96 7.05
C ASN A 469 -28.89 10.96 6.64
N TRP A 470 -29.80 11.36 5.74
CA TRP A 470 -30.86 10.49 5.20
C TRP A 470 -30.31 9.21 4.57
N LEU A 471 -29.24 9.32 3.77
CA LEU A 471 -28.59 8.16 3.15
C LEU A 471 -27.51 7.50 4.02
N SER A 472 -27.29 7.97 5.25
CA SER A 472 -26.23 7.49 6.15
C SER A 472 -24.83 7.45 5.50
N ILE A 473 -24.53 8.44 4.65
CA ILE A 473 -23.23 8.63 3.98
C ILE A 473 -22.42 9.75 4.65
N ARG A 474 -21.09 9.61 4.67
CA ARG A 474 -20.19 10.64 5.22
C ARG A 474 -20.30 11.95 4.42
N PRO A 475 -20.44 13.13 5.04
CA PRO A 475 -20.58 14.38 4.29
C PRO A 475 -19.38 14.70 3.38
N ALA A 476 -18.17 14.28 3.77
CA ALA A 476 -16.97 14.34 2.94
C ALA A 476 -17.15 13.70 1.55
N VAL A 477 -17.99 12.66 1.43
CA VAL A 477 -18.30 12.01 0.14
C VAL A 477 -19.07 12.97 -0.78
N ALA A 478 -20.08 13.67 -0.25
CA ALA A 478 -20.83 14.65 -1.01
C ALA A 478 -19.97 15.86 -1.40
N LEU A 479 -19.13 16.37 -0.49
CA LEU A 479 -18.18 17.45 -0.76
C LEU A 479 -17.20 17.09 -1.89
N THR A 480 -16.54 15.92 -1.80
CA THR A 480 -15.60 15.43 -2.81
C THR A 480 -16.28 15.31 -4.18
N THR A 481 -17.53 14.81 -4.20
CA THR A 481 -18.32 14.62 -5.42
C THR A 481 -18.76 15.95 -6.04
N LEU A 482 -19.18 16.92 -5.23
CA LEU A 482 -19.59 18.26 -5.68
C LEU A 482 -18.42 19.02 -6.31
N LEU A 483 -17.25 19.00 -5.65
CA LEU A 483 -16.04 19.65 -6.16
C LEU A 483 -15.55 19.01 -7.47
N ALA A 484 -15.59 17.68 -7.59
CA ALA A 484 -15.22 16.98 -8.84
C ALA A 484 -16.23 17.22 -9.98
N GLY A 485 -17.52 17.41 -9.66
CA GLY A 485 -18.52 17.85 -10.63
C GLY A 485 -18.25 19.26 -11.14
N MET A 486 -18.08 20.21 -10.20
CA MET A 486 -17.73 21.61 -10.46
C MET A 486 -16.45 21.74 -11.29
N SER A 487 -15.40 20.98 -10.98
CA SER A 487 -14.08 21.17 -11.59
C SER A 487 -14.06 20.99 -13.12
N SER A 488 -15.10 20.34 -13.67
CA SER A 488 -15.32 20.17 -15.11
C SER A 488 -16.09 21.32 -15.78
N LEU A 489 -16.64 22.28 -15.03
CA LEU A 489 -17.53 23.33 -15.53
C LEU A 489 -16.83 24.64 -15.91
N HIS A 490 -15.68 24.91 -15.28
CA HIS A 490 -14.80 26.03 -15.65
C HIS A 490 -14.37 25.96 -17.12
N LYS A 491 -14.00 27.11 -17.68
CA LYS A 491 -13.40 27.20 -19.02
C LYS A 491 -12.00 26.59 -19.05
N VAL A 492 -11.63 26.04 -20.21
CA VAL A 492 -10.23 25.72 -20.49
C VAL A 492 -9.44 27.03 -20.51
N GLY A 493 -8.26 27.01 -19.91
CA GLY A 493 -7.42 28.19 -19.70
C GLY A 493 -7.58 28.85 -18.32
N THR A 494 -8.68 28.59 -17.60
CA THR A 494 -8.84 29.03 -16.21
C THR A 494 -7.81 28.35 -15.31
N GLU A 495 -6.94 29.13 -14.66
CA GLU A 495 -5.77 28.63 -13.91
C GLU A 495 -5.52 29.47 -12.64
N LEU A 496 -5.00 28.84 -11.58
CA LEU A 496 -4.44 29.53 -10.41
C LEU A 496 -2.92 29.57 -10.52
N VAL A 497 -2.38 30.78 -10.65
CA VAL A 497 -0.94 31.05 -10.65
C VAL A 497 -0.45 31.20 -9.21
N ILE A 498 0.19 30.15 -8.70
CA ILE A 498 0.71 30.08 -7.32
C ILE A 498 2.05 30.82 -7.24
N HIS A 499 2.94 30.66 -8.23
CA HIS A 499 4.26 31.30 -8.23
C HIS A 499 4.84 31.49 -9.64
N ARG A 500 4.64 32.67 -10.25
CA ARG A 500 5.08 33.03 -11.61
C ARG A 500 6.54 32.66 -11.90
N ASN A 501 7.51 33.08 -11.08
CA ASN A 501 8.95 32.83 -11.32
C ASN A 501 9.39 31.35 -11.12
N LYS A 502 8.46 30.41 -10.97
CA LYS A 502 8.69 28.96 -10.93
C LYS A 502 7.80 28.22 -11.95
N ASN A 503 7.05 28.96 -12.78
CA ASN A 503 5.97 28.47 -13.65
C ASN A 503 5.04 27.49 -12.90
N PHE A 504 4.70 27.84 -11.64
CA PHE A 504 3.82 27.01 -10.82
C PHE A 504 2.41 27.57 -10.89
N GLU A 505 1.68 27.15 -11.91
CA GLU A 505 0.24 27.31 -12.09
C GLU A 505 -0.49 25.96 -11.96
N VAL A 506 -1.80 25.99 -11.67
CA VAL A 506 -2.65 24.79 -11.64
C VAL A 506 -4.05 25.05 -12.22
N PRO A 507 -4.55 24.20 -13.14
CA PRO A 507 -5.94 24.25 -13.59
C PRO A 507 -6.91 23.71 -12.52
N PRO A 508 -8.23 24.05 -12.55
CA PRO A 508 -9.21 23.66 -11.54
C PRO A 508 -9.51 22.16 -11.47
N ILE A 509 -9.14 21.38 -12.49
CA ILE A 509 -9.56 19.99 -12.66
C ILE A 509 -9.10 19.06 -11.53
N LEU A 510 -10.03 18.23 -11.04
CA LEU A 510 -9.82 17.25 -9.97
C LEU A 510 -9.98 15.82 -10.49
N TYR A 511 -9.12 14.93 -10.01
CA TYR A 511 -9.31 13.48 -10.07
C TYR A 511 -9.79 13.03 -8.68
N ALA A 512 -10.88 12.28 -8.60
CA ALA A 512 -11.52 11.91 -7.34
C ALA A 512 -12.15 10.51 -7.39
N ALA A 513 -12.10 9.79 -6.26
CA ALA A 513 -12.53 8.40 -6.15
C ALA A 513 -13.29 8.14 -4.84
N LEU A 514 -14.55 7.72 -4.97
CA LEU A 514 -15.36 7.22 -3.86
C LEU A 514 -15.01 5.75 -3.60
N VAL A 515 -14.33 5.49 -2.48
CA VAL A 515 -13.97 4.16 -2.00
C VAL A 515 -15.06 3.66 -1.07
N ALA A 516 -15.76 2.59 -1.46
CA ALA A 516 -16.92 2.07 -0.71
C ALA A 516 -17.18 0.59 -1.06
N GLU A 517 -17.78 -0.18 -0.15
CA GLU A 517 -18.20 -1.56 -0.47
C GLU A 517 -19.41 -1.60 -1.43
N SER A 518 -19.75 -2.80 -1.92
CA SER A 518 -20.98 -2.98 -2.70
C SER A 518 -22.21 -2.73 -1.84
N GLY A 519 -23.27 -2.16 -2.41
CA GLY A 519 -24.49 -1.78 -1.68
C GLY A 519 -24.42 -0.48 -0.87
N GLN A 520 -23.22 0.06 -0.58
CA GLN A 520 -23.02 1.32 0.17
C GLN A 520 -23.32 2.59 -0.67
N LEU A 521 -24.54 2.67 -1.22
CA LEU A 521 -25.21 3.86 -1.78
C LEU A 521 -24.38 4.77 -2.73
N LYS A 522 -23.36 4.21 -3.39
CA LYS A 522 -22.50 4.94 -4.36
C LYS A 522 -23.31 5.55 -5.52
N SER A 523 -24.27 4.78 -6.05
CA SER A 523 -25.05 5.18 -7.23
C SER A 523 -25.97 6.39 -6.93
N PRO A 524 -26.63 6.50 -5.76
CA PRO A 524 -27.20 7.77 -5.29
C PRO A 524 -26.26 8.98 -5.33
N VAL A 525 -25.03 8.87 -4.81
CA VAL A 525 -24.04 9.97 -4.83
C VAL A 525 -23.70 10.40 -6.26
N PHE A 526 -23.26 9.43 -7.07
CA PHE A 526 -22.91 9.58 -8.48
C PHE A 526 -24.08 10.15 -9.32
N SER A 527 -25.31 9.74 -9.01
CA SER A 527 -26.52 10.16 -9.70
C SER A 527 -26.96 11.57 -9.32
N ASN A 528 -27.12 11.86 -8.02
CA ASN A 528 -27.80 13.07 -7.55
C ASN A 528 -26.92 14.33 -7.60
N ILE A 529 -25.59 14.21 -7.41
CA ILE A 529 -24.68 15.36 -7.34
C ILE A 529 -24.04 15.68 -8.70
N ILE A 530 -23.77 14.67 -9.55
CA ILE A 530 -23.14 14.88 -10.87
C ILE A 530 -24.12 14.57 -12.00
N ARG A 531 -24.53 13.31 -12.15
CA ARG A 531 -25.17 12.84 -13.39
C ARG A 531 -26.50 13.53 -13.69
N GLN A 532 -27.38 13.73 -12.70
CA GLN A 532 -28.69 14.34 -12.91
C GLN A 532 -28.61 15.87 -13.11
N PRO A 533 -27.86 16.65 -12.29
CA PRO A 533 -27.60 18.06 -12.57
C PRO A 533 -27.00 18.30 -13.96
N LEU A 534 -25.93 17.58 -14.33
CA LEU A 534 -25.31 17.75 -15.67
C LEU A 534 -26.23 17.28 -16.82
N ASN A 535 -27.11 16.30 -16.59
CA ASN A 535 -28.16 15.94 -17.56
C ASN A 535 -29.26 17.01 -17.70
N GLN A 536 -29.45 17.89 -16.72
CA GLN A 536 -30.37 19.02 -16.83
C GLN A 536 -29.78 20.10 -17.73
N LEU A 537 -28.55 20.55 -17.44
CA LEU A 537 -27.79 21.48 -18.30
C LEU A 537 -27.67 20.94 -19.74
N ARG A 538 -27.36 19.64 -19.91
CA ARG A 538 -27.27 19.02 -21.24
C ARG A 538 -28.60 19.03 -22.01
N ARG A 539 -29.76 18.90 -21.34
CA ARG A 539 -31.07 18.99 -22.02
C ARG A 539 -31.30 20.40 -22.56
N GLU A 540 -31.05 21.42 -21.75
CA GLU A 540 -31.16 22.82 -22.14
C GLU A 540 -30.28 23.14 -23.38
N LYS A 541 -29.05 22.61 -23.46
CA LYS A 541 -28.19 22.74 -24.66
C LYS A 541 -28.71 21.96 -25.86
N VAL A 542 -29.34 20.80 -25.66
CA VAL A 542 -29.91 19.97 -26.74
C VAL A 542 -31.19 20.60 -27.30
N GLU A 543 -32.03 21.17 -26.46
CA GLU A 543 -33.25 21.89 -26.87
C GLU A 543 -32.90 23.12 -27.72
N VAL A 544 -31.89 23.92 -27.31
CA VAL A 544 -31.36 25.03 -28.11
C VAL A 544 -30.73 24.55 -29.43
N TYR A 545 -30.01 23.42 -29.42
CA TYR A 545 -29.46 22.81 -30.65
C TYR A 545 -30.55 22.32 -31.60
N GLN A 546 -31.65 21.76 -31.09
CA GLN A 546 -32.77 21.29 -31.90
C GLN A 546 -33.47 22.45 -32.62
N ALA A 547 -33.81 23.53 -31.91
CA ALA A 547 -34.37 24.73 -32.52
C ALA A 547 -33.42 25.33 -33.59
N ALA A 548 -32.12 25.45 -33.28
CA ALA A 548 -31.14 25.95 -34.24
C ALA A 548 -30.94 25.03 -35.46
N MET A 549 -31.17 23.71 -35.32
CA MET A 549 -31.17 22.76 -36.43
C MET A 549 -32.40 22.88 -37.31
N GLU A 550 -33.58 23.12 -36.73
CA GLU A 550 -34.82 23.39 -37.48
C GLU A 550 -34.69 24.68 -38.30
N ASP A 551 -34.18 25.76 -37.68
CA ASP A 551 -33.84 27.01 -38.38
C ASP A 551 -32.83 26.80 -39.52
N TYR A 552 -31.80 25.99 -39.29
CA TYR A 552 -30.79 25.67 -40.30
C TYR A 552 -31.34 24.83 -41.46
N GLU A 553 -32.21 23.86 -41.19
CA GLU A 553 -32.83 23.02 -42.22
C GLU A 553 -33.81 23.84 -43.08
N ALA A 554 -34.61 24.72 -42.48
CA ALA A 554 -35.44 25.68 -43.20
C ALA A 554 -34.59 26.65 -44.06
N ALA A 555 -33.51 27.20 -43.50
CA ALA A 555 -32.59 28.08 -44.23
C ALA A 555 -31.86 27.35 -45.38
N MET A 556 -31.52 26.07 -45.19
CA MET A 556 -30.92 25.23 -46.24
C MET A 556 -31.89 24.99 -47.38
N GLN A 557 -33.15 24.64 -47.09
CA GLN A 557 -34.18 24.46 -48.13
C GLN A 557 -34.42 25.74 -48.93
N ALA A 558 -34.49 26.90 -48.25
CA ALA A 558 -34.61 28.20 -48.92
C ALA A 558 -33.37 28.53 -49.78
N TRP A 559 -32.15 28.19 -49.33
CA TRP A 559 -30.92 28.39 -50.10
C TRP A 559 -30.81 27.44 -51.30
N GLU A 560 -31.29 26.21 -51.20
CA GLU A 560 -31.30 25.25 -52.32
C GLU A 560 -32.35 25.60 -53.39
N GLN A 561 -33.45 26.26 -52.99
CA GLN A 561 -34.51 26.75 -53.89
C GLN A 561 -34.20 28.13 -54.50
N SER A 562 -33.20 28.85 -54.01
CA SER A 562 -32.81 30.17 -54.55
C SER A 562 -31.98 30.03 -55.83
N GLU A 563 -32.38 30.73 -56.89
CA GLU A 563 -31.58 30.86 -58.12
C GLU A 563 -30.30 31.68 -57.86
N GLU A 564 -30.37 32.73 -57.03
CA GLU A 564 -29.19 33.42 -56.52
C GLU A 564 -28.61 32.69 -55.31
N LYS A 565 -27.50 31.97 -55.53
CA LYS A 565 -26.81 31.22 -54.48
C LYS A 565 -25.91 32.14 -53.64
N GLY A 566 -26.54 32.82 -52.67
CA GLY A 566 -25.86 33.56 -51.62
C GLY A 566 -25.01 32.68 -50.69
N LYS A 567 -24.58 33.23 -49.54
CA LYS A 567 -23.78 32.47 -48.56
C LYS A 567 -24.58 31.26 -48.05
N LYS A 568 -24.04 30.05 -48.25
CA LYS A 568 -24.65 28.81 -47.75
C LYS A 568 -24.84 28.87 -46.22
N PRO A 569 -26.00 28.47 -45.67
CA PRO A 569 -26.21 28.35 -44.23
C PRO A 569 -25.13 27.51 -43.55
N LYS A 570 -24.73 27.90 -42.34
CA LYS A 570 -23.79 27.14 -41.50
C LYS A 570 -24.56 26.19 -40.60
N LYS A 571 -24.18 24.91 -40.56
CA LYS A 571 -24.74 23.95 -39.60
C LYS A 571 -24.44 24.41 -38.16
N PRO A 572 -25.41 24.35 -37.24
CA PRO A 572 -25.16 24.48 -35.81
C PRO A 572 -24.06 23.54 -35.30
N ALA A 573 -23.27 24.05 -34.34
CA ALA A 573 -22.27 23.28 -33.61
C ALA A 573 -22.94 22.16 -32.80
N ASP A 574 -22.28 21.01 -32.66
CA ASP A 574 -22.80 19.89 -31.87
C ASP A 574 -23.01 20.30 -30.39
N PRO A 575 -24.05 19.81 -29.70
CA PRO A 575 -24.38 20.23 -28.34
C PRO A 575 -23.31 19.81 -27.32
N THR A 576 -23.10 20.66 -26.31
CA THR A 576 -22.02 20.54 -25.32
C THR A 576 -22.02 19.20 -24.58
N LEU A 577 -20.90 18.47 -24.64
CA LEU A 577 -20.68 17.25 -23.86
C LEU A 577 -20.15 17.61 -22.47
N TYR A 578 -20.98 17.43 -21.43
CA TYR A 578 -20.58 17.67 -20.04
C TYR A 578 -19.78 16.52 -19.43
N PHE A 579 -20.12 15.27 -19.75
CA PHE A 579 -19.42 14.09 -19.24
C PHE A 579 -19.50 12.91 -20.20
N PHE A 580 -18.55 11.98 -20.08
CA PHE A 580 -18.56 10.67 -20.75
C PHE A 580 -18.29 9.55 -19.73
N THR A 581 -18.79 8.34 -20.00
CA THR A 581 -18.59 7.17 -19.11
C THR A 581 -17.60 6.14 -19.66
N ASN A 582 -17.20 6.29 -20.92
CA ASN A 582 -16.19 5.49 -21.61
C ASN A 582 -15.69 6.27 -22.84
N ALA A 583 -14.39 6.22 -23.13
CA ALA A 583 -13.76 6.78 -24.32
C ALA A 583 -12.49 5.97 -24.64
N THR A 584 -12.11 5.89 -25.91
CA THR A 584 -10.73 5.52 -26.28
C THR A 584 -9.82 6.73 -26.10
N GLY A 585 -8.51 6.54 -25.86
CA GLY A 585 -7.55 7.65 -25.70
C GLY A 585 -7.63 8.65 -26.86
N GLU A 586 -7.69 8.15 -28.10
CA GLU A 586 -7.83 8.99 -29.31
C GLU A 586 -9.15 9.78 -29.43
N ALA A 587 -10.16 9.49 -28.63
CA ALA A 587 -11.44 10.19 -28.67
C ALA A 587 -11.46 11.45 -27.79
N ILE A 588 -10.66 11.51 -26.72
CA ILE A 588 -10.61 12.65 -25.80
C ILE A 588 -10.09 13.92 -26.51
N PRO A 589 -8.94 13.91 -27.23
CA PRO A 589 -8.47 15.08 -27.98
C PRO A 589 -9.42 15.49 -29.11
N VAL A 590 -10.03 14.52 -29.81
CA VAL A 590 -11.00 14.77 -30.90
C VAL A 590 -12.28 15.43 -30.37
N GLN A 591 -12.68 15.15 -29.14
CA GLN A 591 -13.82 15.81 -28.49
C GLN A 591 -13.44 17.19 -27.94
N ALA A 592 -12.22 17.36 -27.41
CA ALA A 592 -11.70 18.66 -27.00
C ALA A 592 -11.60 19.63 -28.20
N SER A 593 -11.08 19.19 -29.35
CA SER A 593 -10.94 20.03 -30.54
C SER A 593 -12.26 20.50 -31.17
N LYS A 594 -13.40 19.93 -30.77
CA LYS A 594 -14.72 20.45 -31.17
C LYS A 594 -15.16 21.67 -30.37
N VAL A 595 -14.77 21.74 -29.10
CA VAL A 595 -15.22 22.75 -28.12
C VAL A 595 -14.03 23.06 -27.20
N PRO A 596 -12.99 23.75 -27.71
CA PRO A 596 -11.70 23.86 -27.02
C PRO A 596 -11.75 24.71 -25.74
N ASP A 597 -12.82 25.50 -25.53
CA ASP A 597 -13.06 26.25 -24.28
C ASP A 597 -13.69 25.39 -23.17
N LYS A 598 -14.05 24.11 -23.44
CA LYS A 598 -14.83 23.27 -22.52
C LYS A 598 -14.00 22.13 -21.90
N ALA A 599 -13.80 22.22 -20.59
CA ALA A 599 -13.27 21.12 -19.79
C ALA A 599 -14.23 19.90 -19.79
N LEU A 600 -13.65 18.70 -19.75
CA LEU A 600 -14.34 17.42 -19.85
C LEU A 600 -14.41 16.71 -18.48
N LEU A 601 -15.41 15.85 -18.29
CA LEU A 601 -15.52 14.95 -17.13
C LEU A 601 -15.60 13.48 -17.57
N ALA A 602 -14.62 12.68 -17.15
CA ALA A 602 -14.78 11.23 -17.15
C ALA A 602 -15.56 10.82 -15.89
N LEU A 603 -16.76 10.26 -16.09
CA LEU A 603 -17.69 9.87 -15.03
C LEU A 603 -17.80 8.33 -15.02
N ILE A 604 -16.89 7.68 -14.29
CA ILE A 604 -16.57 6.26 -14.43
C ILE A 604 -17.17 5.46 -13.26
N ASP A 605 -18.14 4.60 -13.55
CA ASP A 605 -18.56 3.57 -12.58
C ASP A 605 -17.53 2.41 -12.63
N GLU A 606 -17.03 1.99 -11.47
CA GLU A 606 -15.90 1.08 -11.28
C GLU A 606 -14.58 1.53 -11.96
N LEU A 607 -13.93 2.52 -11.34
CA LEU A 607 -12.62 3.10 -11.71
C LEU A 607 -11.50 2.05 -11.88
N ALA A 608 -11.64 0.87 -11.29
CA ALA A 608 -10.77 -0.28 -11.53
C ALA A 608 -10.73 -0.71 -13.02
N GLY A 609 -11.76 -0.38 -13.80
CA GLY A 609 -11.74 -0.50 -15.25
C GLY A 609 -10.69 0.43 -15.88
N LEU A 610 -10.60 1.69 -15.45
CA LEU A 610 -9.60 2.65 -15.93
C LEU A 610 -8.18 2.10 -15.69
N PHE A 611 -7.85 1.81 -14.43
CA PHE A 611 -6.54 1.29 -13.98
C PHE A 611 -6.12 -0.05 -14.63
N LYS A 612 -7.04 -0.78 -15.27
CA LYS A 612 -6.77 -2.05 -15.99
C LYS A 612 -6.86 -1.94 -17.52
N SER A 613 -7.47 -0.87 -18.03
CA SER A 613 -7.73 -0.64 -19.46
C SER A 613 -6.65 0.16 -20.17
N GLU A 614 -5.88 0.96 -19.42
CA GLU A 614 -4.73 1.69 -19.95
C GLU A 614 -3.80 0.77 -20.75
N ASN A 615 -3.45 1.18 -21.97
CA ASN A 615 -2.60 0.45 -22.90
C ASN A 615 -3.16 -0.90 -23.43
N ALA A 616 -4.35 -1.34 -22.99
CA ALA A 616 -4.98 -2.58 -23.45
C ALA A 616 -5.32 -2.53 -24.96
N HIS A 617 -5.76 -1.38 -25.45
CA HIS A 617 -6.21 -1.19 -26.85
C HIS A 617 -5.12 -1.31 -27.92
N ARG A 618 -3.84 -1.38 -27.53
CA ARG A 618 -2.71 -1.65 -28.45
C ARG A 618 -1.80 -2.79 -27.93
N GLY A 619 -2.35 -3.72 -27.14
CA GLY A 619 -1.61 -4.89 -26.66
C GLY A 619 -0.41 -4.53 -25.78
N GLY A 620 -0.59 -3.60 -24.84
CA GLY A 620 0.45 -3.08 -23.96
C GLY A 620 1.27 -1.91 -24.53
N ARG A 621 1.02 -1.49 -25.79
CA ARG A 621 1.69 -0.37 -26.46
C ARG A 621 0.77 0.84 -26.70
N GLY A 622 -0.04 1.18 -25.70
CA GLY A 622 -0.77 2.45 -25.69
C GLY A 622 0.10 3.61 -25.22
N SER A 623 -0.46 4.81 -25.35
CA SER A 623 -0.04 6.02 -24.63
C SER A 623 -1.06 6.43 -23.56
N ASP A 624 -2.16 5.67 -23.42
CA ASP A 624 -3.39 6.11 -22.76
C ASP A 624 -3.13 6.55 -21.30
N LYS A 625 -2.17 5.89 -20.62
CA LYS A 625 -1.70 6.29 -19.29
C LYS A 625 -1.01 7.66 -19.32
N GLN A 626 0.02 7.83 -20.14
CA GLN A 626 0.77 9.08 -20.27
C GLN A 626 -0.13 10.24 -20.71
N ASP A 627 -1.09 9.97 -21.59
CA ASP A 627 -2.11 10.93 -22.03
C ASP A 627 -2.95 11.42 -20.82
N LEU A 628 -3.49 10.50 -20.00
CA LEU A 628 -4.24 10.83 -18.77
C LEU A 628 -3.40 11.58 -17.71
N LEU A 629 -2.10 11.29 -17.60
CA LEU A 629 -1.21 12.01 -16.69
C LEU A 629 -0.94 13.44 -17.18
N SER A 630 -0.90 13.64 -18.51
CA SER A 630 -0.71 14.94 -19.16
C SER A 630 -1.96 15.83 -19.03
N TYR A 631 -3.16 15.27 -19.27
CA TYR A 631 -4.42 16.00 -19.09
C TYR A 631 -4.65 16.46 -17.64
N PHE A 632 -4.16 15.71 -16.64
CA PHE A 632 -4.21 16.16 -15.24
C PHE A 632 -3.39 17.44 -15.04
N ASP A 633 -2.21 17.52 -15.64
CA ASP A 633 -1.33 18.68 -15.56
C ASP A 633 -1.72 19.76 -16.60
N GLY A 634 -2.85 19.60 -17.31
CA GLY A 634 -3.51 20.59 -18.18
C GLY A 634 -3.09 20.57 -19.65
N THR A 635 -2.02 19.84 -19.97
CA THR A 635 -1.37 19.81 -21.28
C THR A 635 -2.28 19.25 -22.36
N GLY A 636 -2.34 19.93 -23.51
CA GLY A 636 -3.05 19.46 -24.70
C GLY A 636 -2.31 18.38 -25.51
N GLN A 637 -2.76 18.14 -26.75
CA GLN A 637 -2.20 17.08 -27.59
C GLN A 637 -2.40 17.33 -29.10
N THR A 638 -1.30 17.27 -29.85
CA THR A 638 -1.29 17.20 -31.32
C THR A 638 -1.29 15.73 -31.78
N VAL A 639 -2.24 15.35 -32.65
CA VAL A 639 -2.39 13.98 -33.17
C VAL A 639 -2.20 13.96 -34.69
N LEU A 640 -1.04 13.50 -35.14
CA LEU A 640 -0.70 13.33 -36.57
C LEU A 640 -1.21 12.00 -37.13
N ARG A 641 -1.62 12.00 -38.41
CA ARG A 641 -1.93 10.80 -39.21
C ARG A 641 -1.36 10.97 -40.62
N ALA A 642 -1.42 9.91 -41.44
CA ALA A 642 -0.97 9.97 -42.84
C ALA A 642 -1.76 10.97 -43.71
N SER A 643 -2.93 11.42 -43.25
CA SER A 643 -3.75 12.49 -43.84
C SER A 643 -3.43 13.90 -43.30
N GLY A 644 -2.32 14.07 -42.56
CA GLY A 644 -1.95 15.32 -41.89
C GLY A 644 -2.38 15.38 -40.41
N VAL A 645 -2.51 16.61 -39.91
CA VAL A 645 -2.96 16.90 -38.54
C VAL A 645 -4.43 16.48 -38.39
N LYS A 646 -4.72 15.54 -37.48
CA LYS A 646 -6.09 15.08 -37.15
C LYS A 646 -6.67 15.87 -35.98
N VAL A 647 -5.82 16.22 -35.01
CA VAL A 647 -6.14 17.03 -33.84
C VAL A 647 -4.95 17.93 -33.56
N ASP A 648 -5.21 19.17 -33.20
CA ASP A 648 -4.25 20.06 -32.56
C ASP A 648 -5.00 20.89 -31.52
N VAL A 649 -4.62 20.77 -30.26
CA VAL A 649 -5.26 21.42 -29.11
C VAL A 649 -4.19 21.71 -28.08
N GLU A 650 -4.05 22.97 -27.66
CA GLU A 650 -2.99 23.44 -26.77
C GLU A 650 -3.19 23.02 -25.30
N ARG A 651 -4.45 23.05 -24.83
CA ARG A 651 -4.84 22.77 -23.43
C ARG A 651 -5.99 21.75 -23.42
N ILE A 652 -5.86 20.66 -22.65
CA ILE A 652 -6.93 19.66 -22.47
C ILE A 652 -7.17 19.47 -20.97
N TYR A 653 -8.27 20.06 -20.49
CA TYR A 653 -8.66 19.94 -19.09
C TYR A 653 -9.64 18.78 -18.91
N LEU A 654 -9.17 17.71 -18.27
CA LEU A 654 -9.98 16.56 -17.88
C LEU A 654 -10.13 16.50 -16.36
N SER A 655 -11.36 16.44 -15.88
CA SER A 655 -11.67 15.96 -14.52
C SER A 655 -12.07 14.49 -14.56
N ILE A 656 -11.84 13.75 -13.47
CA ILE A 656 -12.25 12.35 -13.34
C ILE A 656 -12.98 12.17 -12.01
N PHE A 657 -14.20 11.65 -12.04
CA PHE A 657 -14.89 11.14 -10.87
C PHE A 657 -15.26 9.67 -11.09
N GLY A 658 -14.99 8.82 -10.09
CA GLY A 658 -15.42 7.43 -10.17
C GLY A 658 -15.61 6.72 -8.84
N THR A 659 -16.22 5.54 -8.93
CA THR A 659 -16.46 4.63 -7.80
C THR A 659 -15.41 3.53 -7.77
N ILE A 660 -14.96 3.08 -6.60
CA ILE A 660 -14.12 1.88 -6.47
C ILE A 660 -14.49 1.08 -5.22
N GLN A 661 -14.04 -0.18 -5.15
CA GLN A 661 -14.24 -1.09 -4.02
C GLN A 661 -12.92 -1.19 -3.23
N PRO A 662 -12.92 -1.21 -1.87
CA PRO A 662 -11.71 -1.24 -1.05
C PRO A 662 -10.69 -2.30 -1.49
N ASP A 663 -11.08 -3.57 -1.54
CA ASP A 663 -10.17 -4.68 -1.91
C ASP A 663 -9.58 -4.53 -3.32
N VAL A 664 -10.33 -3.96 -4.25
CA VAL A 664 -9.86 -3.72 -5.62
C VAL A 664 -8.85 -2.56 -5.63
N LEU A 665 -9.05 -1.53 -4.81
CA LEU A 665 -8.08 -0.44 -4.65
C LEU A 665 -6.81 -0.91 -3.93
N LYS A 666 -6.93 -1.73 -2.86
CA LYS A 666 -5.79 -2.38 -2.20
C LYS A 666 -4.95 -3.17 -3.19
N GLY A 667 -5.57 -3.96 -4.06
CA GLY A 667 -4.89 -4.69 -5.14
C GLY A 667 -4.21 -3.82 -6.21
N HIS A 668 -4.43 -2.50 -6.21
CA HIS A 668 -3.71 -1.52 -7.04
C HIS A 668 -2.71 -0.64 -6.26
N MET A 669 -2.67 -0.72 -4.92
CA MET A 669 -1.85 0.12 -4.04
C MET A 669 -0.99 -0.69 -3.05
N SER A 670 -0.95 -2.03 -3.18
CA SER A 670 -0.46 -2.96 -2.17
C SER A 670 1.05 -2.91 -1.91
N ASP A 671 1.86 -2.55 -2.91
CA ASP A 671 3.30 -2.32 -2.75
C ASP A 671 3.64 -0.88 -2.30
N CYS A 672 2.61 -0.02 -2.14
CA CYS A 672 2.73 1.41 -1.94
C CYS A 672 3.67 2.06 -2.97
N SER A 673 3.62 1.61 -4.23
CA SER A 673 4.40 2.17 -5.35
C SER A 673 3.51 3.01 -6.27
N ASP A 674 4.05 4.14 -6.72
CA ASP A 674 3.44 4.95 -7.78
C ASP A 674 4.53 5.71 -8.56
N PRO A 675 5.31 5.03 -9.40
CA PRO A 675 6.43 5.65 -10.11
C PRO A 675 6.00 6.77 -11.06
N ASP A 676 4.76 6.70 -11.57
CA ASP A 676 4.18 7.67 -12.51
C ASP A 676 3.32 8.75 -11.82
N GLY A 677 3.01 8.56 -10.53
CA GLY A 677 2.07 9.40 -9.76
C GLY A 677 0.62 9.29 -10.25
N GLN A 678 0.20 8.13 -10.74
CA GLN A 678 -1.12 7.87 -11.32
C GLN A 678 -2.23 7.95 -10.27
N TRP A 679 -2.18 7.11 -9.23
CA TRP A 679 -3.20 7.11 -8.19
C TRP A 679 -2.94 8.24 -7.18
N ALA A 680 -1.69 8.69 -7.01
CA ALA A 680 -1.31 9.84 -6.20
C ALA A 680 -1.91 11.19 -6.67
N ARG A 681 -2.50 11.25 -7.87
CA ARG A 681 -3.29 12.40 -8.37
C ARG A 681 -4.74 12.41 -7.87
N PHE A 682 -5.27 11.30 -7.34
CA PHE A 682 -6.67 11.17 -6.95
C PHE A 682 -6.95 11.60 -5.50
N LEU A 683 -8.05 12.35 -5.32
CA LEU A 683 -8.70 12.58 -4.04
C LEU A 683 -9.56 11.36 -3.67
N PHE A 684 -9.02 10.50 -2.82
CA PHE A 684 -9.76 9.35 -2.27
C PHE A 684 -10.60 9.76 -1.06
N VAL A 685 -11.84 9.29 -1.00
CA VAL A 685 -12.71 9.42 0.17
C VAL A 685 -13.34 8.07 0.52
N ASN A 686 -13.14 7.63 1.77
CA ASN A 686 -13.63 6.34 2.25
C ASN A 686 -15.03 6.48 2.89
N GLN A 687 -16.02 5.82 2.29
CA GLN A 687 -17.31 5.53 2.91
C GLN A 687 -17.21 4.16 3.62
N PRO A 688 -17.28 4.10 4.96
CA PRO A 688 -17.29 2.84 5.70
C PRO A 688 -18.63 2.11 5.52
N LEU A 689 -18.70 0.87 5.99
CA LEU A 689 -19.96 0.12 6.10
C LEU A 689 -20.90 0.76 7.13
N SER A 690 -21.81 1.64 6.69
CA SER A 690 -22.94 2.12 7.49
C SER A 690 -24.20 1.29 7.26
N PHE A 691 -25.07 1.25 8.26
CA PHE A 691 -26.47 0.86 8.07
C PHE A 691 -27.25 2.10 7.64
N ALA A 692 -27.89 2.03 6.48
CA ALA A 692 -28.82 3.04 6.01
C ALA A 692 -30.26 2.53 6.24
N PRO A 693 -30.99 3.03 7.25
CA PRO A 693 -32.43 2.79 7.33
C PRO A 693 -33.12 3.41 6.11
N LEU A 694 -34.27 2.86 5.70
CA LEU A 694 -35.02 3.39 4.56
C LEU A 694 -35.57 4.81 4.83
N GLY A 695 -35.88 5.09 6.10
CA GLY A 695 -36.68 6.24 6.53
C GLY A 695 -38.17 6.08 6.16
N ASP A 696 -39.02 6.85 6.82
CA ASP A 696 -40.34 7.21 6.30
C ASP A 696 -40.23 8.68 5.90
N ASP A 697 -40.40 8.99 4.61
CA ASP A 697 -40.09 10.33 4.09
C ASP A 697 -41.24 11.33 4.23
N ASP A 698 -42.41 10.90 4.74
CA ASP A 698 -43.65 11.68 4.81
C ASP A 698 -44.03 12.33 3.45
N GLY A 699 -43.53 11.81 2.33
CA GLY A 699 -43.63 12.40 0.99
C GLY A 699 -42.70 13.62 0.74
N GLN A 700 -41.83 13.98 1.68
CA GLN A 700 -40.95 15.15 1.62
C GLN A 700 -39.58 14.83 1.00
N ALA A 701 -39.52 14.85 -0.34
CA ALA A 701 -38.28 14.64 -1.07
C ALA A 701 -37.25 15.79 -0.87
N VAL A 702 -36.11 15.50 -0.21
CA VAL A 702 -34.99 16.45 -0.01
C VAL A 702 -34.39 16.88 -1.36
N SER A 703 -34.78 18.06 -1.84
CA SER A 703 -34.44 18.53 -3.20
C SER A 703 -33.08 19.23 -3.28
N ILE A 704 -32.02 18.43 -3.38
CA ILE A 704 -30.66 18.93 -3.69
C ILE A 704 -30.42 19.13 -5.20
N ARG A 705 -31.12 18.37 -6.07
CA ARG A 705 -30.79 18.26 -7.50
C ARG A 705 -30.89 19.58 -8.25
N SER A 706 -31.97 20.33 -8.04
CA SER A 706 -32.18 21.62 -8.70
C SER A 706 -31.13 22.62 -8.24
N ARG A 707 -30.94 22.78 -6.92
CA ARG A 707 -29.94 23.68 -6.33
C ARG A 707 -28.54 23.46 -6.91
N ILE A 708 -28.12 22.20 -7.03
CA ILE A 708 -26.81 21.85 -7.64
C ILE A 708 -26.79 22.19 -9.14
N ALA A 709 -27.88 21.95 -9.89
CA ALA A 709 -27.95 22.34 -11.31
C ALA A 709 -27.96 23.87 -11.51
N ASP A 710 -28.71 24.60 -10.68
CA ASP A 710 -28.79 26.06 -10.66
C ASP A 710 -27.41 26.66 -10.42
N PHE A 711 -26.71 26.14 -9.41
CA PHE A 711 -25.34 26.51 -9.08
C PHE A 711 -24.33 26.11 -10.17
N TYR A 712 -24.42 24.90 -10.76
CA TYR A 712 -23.59 24.49 -11.90
C TYR A 712 -23.76 25.39 -13.14
N ARG A 713 -24.97 25.93 -13.38
CA ARG A 713 -25.18 26.95 -14.45
C ARG A 713 -24.48 28.27 -14.16
N LEU A 714 -24.25 28.63 -12.90
CA LEU A 714 -23.46 29.81 -12.55
C LEU A 714 -21.98 29.59 -12.88
N VAL A 715 -21.41 28.43 -12.51
CA VAL A 715 -20.00 28.08 -12.81
C VAL A 715 -19.75 28.05 -14.33
N GLU A 716 -20.65 27.46 -15.13
CA GLU A 716 -20.50 27.40 -16.59
C GLU A 716 -20.54 28.78 -17.30
N ARG A 717 -21.08 29.81 -16.63
CA ARG A 717 -21.17 31.19 -17.16
C ARG A 717 -19.92 32.03 -16.88
N ILE A 718 -19.03 31.59 -15.99
CA ILE A 718 -17.77 32.28 -15.72
C ILE A 718 -16.89 32.21 -16.99
N PRO A 719 -16.21 33.31 -17.37
CA PRO A 719 -15.25 33.29 -18.47
C PRO A 719 -13.98 32.48 -18.13
N GLU A 720 -13.02 32.48 -19.05
CA GLU A 720 -11.64 32.12 -18.73
C GLU A 720 -11.07 33.13 -17.71
N MET A 721 -10.39 32.65 -16.66
CA MET A 721 -9.93 33.47 -15.53
C MET A 721 -8.53 33.05 -15.04
N GLU A 722 -7.59 34.00 -14.95
CA GLU A 722 -6.36 33.82 -14.17
C GLU A 722 -6.62 34.21 -12.71
N TYR A 723 -6.41 33.27 -11.79
CA TYR A 723 -6.47 33.51 -10.35
C TYR A 723 -5.06 33.62 -9.76
N ARG A 724 -4.94 34.37 -8.67
CA ARG A 724 -3.70 34.59 -7.92
C ARG A 724 -3.95 34.54 -6.42
N LEU A 725 -2.97 34.10 -5.63
CA LEU A 725 -3.09 34.12 -4.18
C LEU A 725 -2.91 35.53 -3.62
N SER A 726 -3.77 35.94 -2.68
CA SER A 726 -3.50 37.09 -1.82
C SER A 726 -2.18 36.92 -1.06
N ARG A 727 -1.53 38.02 -0.68
CA ARG A 727 -0.24 37.97 0.03
C ARG A 727 -0.31 37.14 1.31
N ALA A 728 -1.45 37.19 2.01
CA ALA A 728 -1.73 36.36 3.19
C ALA A 728 -1.90 34.88 2.84
N ALA A 729 -2.72 34.54 1.83
CA ALA A 729 -2.89 33.16 1.38
C ALA A 729 -1.56 32.52 0.92
N PHE A 730 -0.72 33.26 0.17
CA PHE A 730 0.59 32.77 -0.22
C PHE A 730 1.50 32.49 1.00
N LYS A 731 1.58 33.43 1.95
CA LYS A 731 2.38 33.26 3.18
C LYS A 731 1.86 32.15 4.09
N ARG A 732 0.58 31.79 3.96
CA ARG A 732 -0.03 30.62 4.63
C ARG A 732 0.26 29.30 3.95
N TYR A 733 0.35 29.31 2.61
CA TYR A 733 0.62 28.17 1.74
C TYR A 733 2.10 27.75 1.75
N GLU A 734 3.02 28.71 1.69
CA GLU A 734 4.48 28.49 1.59
C GLU A 734 5.04 27.51 2.66
N PRO A 735 4.74 27.65 3.98
CA PRO A 735 5.16 26.65 4.98
C PRO A 735 4.55 25.25 4.79
N MET A 736 3.35 25.16 4.19
CA MET A 736 2.68 23.88 3.92
C MET A 736 3.28 23.19 2.68
N HIS A 737 3.56 23.94 1.62
CA HIS A 737 4.33 23.46 0.47
C HIS A 737 5.66 22.85 0.92
N ASP A 738 6.40 23.56 1.76
CA ASP A 738 7.73 23.13 2.21
C ASP A 738 7.67 21.97 3.22
N HIS A 739 6.60 21.85 4.00
CA HIS A 739 6.35 20.67 4.84
C HIS A 739 6.07 19.42 3.99
N LEU A 740 5.22 19.55 2.96
CA LEU A 740 4.96 18.48 2.00
C LEU A 740 6.22 18.11 1.21
N GLU A 741 7.06 19.08 0.85
CA GLU A 741 8.34 18.84 0.18
C GLU A 741 9.35 18.11 1.08
N ARG A 742 9.42 18.45 2.37
CA ARG A 742 10.22 17.68 3.35
C ARG A 742 9.73 16.24 3.45
N LEU A 743 8.41 16.03 3.59
CA LEU A 743 7.82 14.67 3.61
C LEU A 743 8.06 13.91 2.29
N ARG A 744 8.02 14.59 1.14
CA ARG A 744 8.36 14.01 -0.17
C ARG A 744 9.79 13.48 -0.21
N VAL A 745 10.73 14.12 0.49
CA VAL A 745 12.15 13.70 0.52
C VAL A 745 12.42 12.64 1.60
N THR A 746 11.80 12.72 2.78
CA THR A 746 12.10 11.83 3.91
C THR A 746 11.28 10.54 3.97
N HIS A 747 10.10 10.48 3.35
CA HIS A 747 9.20 9.33 3.54
C HIS A 747 9.69 8.04 2.85
N PRO A 748 9.73 6.88 3.54
CA PRO A 748 10.33 5.66 3.01
C PRO A 748 9.54 5.02 1.86
N LYS A 749 8.20 4.97 1.94
CA LYS A 749 7.37 4.35 0.89
C LYS A 749 7.24 5.26 -0.36
N PRO A 750 7.48 4.77 -1.60
CA PRO A 750 7.52 5.59 -2.82
C PRO A 750 6.20 6.29 -3.17
N GLY A 751 5.08 5.59 -3.10
CA GLY A 751 3.75 6.12 -3.46
C GLY A 751 3.35 7.29 -2.58
N MET A 752 3.61 7.22 -1.27
CA MET A 752 3.42 8.36 -0.37
C MET A 752 4.31 9.57 -0.74
N ARG A 753 5.52 9.37 -1.26
CA ARG A 753 6.31 10.48 -1.83
C ARG A 753 5.60 11.10 -3.05
N ALA A 754 5.01 10.29 -3.93
CA ALA A 754 4.22 10.79 -5.06
C ALA A 754 2.98 11.58 -4.58
N VAL A 755 2.27 11.10 -3.54
CA VAL A 755 1.13 11.78 -2.90
C VAL A 755 1.54 13.14 -2.37
N TYR A 756 2.59 13.22 -1.54
CA TYR A 756 3.07 14.51 -1.02
C TYR A 756 3.53 15.44 -2.14
N SER A 757 4.15 14.90 -3.21
CA SER A 757 4.55 15.68 -4.39
C SER A 757 3.37 16.35 -5.10
N LYS A 758 2.32 15.57 -5.41
CA LYS A 758 1.14 16.06 -6.16
C LYS A 758 0.17 16.86 -5.30
N MET A 759 0.05 16.56 -4.00
CA MET A 759 -0.86 17.28 -3.09
C MET A 759 -0.55 18.80 -3.02
N LYS A 760 0.72 19.20 -3.18
CA LYS A 760 1.13 20.61 -3.26
C LYS A 760 0.35 21.39 -4.32
N GLY A 761 0.15 20.80 -5.50
CA GLY A 761 -0.64 21.39 -6.57
C GLY A 761 -2.15 21.28 -6.31
N ILE A 762 -2.60 20.13 -5.80
CA ILE A 762 -4.02 19.86 -5.51
C ILE A 762 -4.60 20.85 -4.49
N ILE A 763 -3.82 21.32 -3.50
CA ILE A 763 -4.22 22.42 -2.59
C ILE A 763 -4.66 23.66 -3.38
N GLY A 764 -3.92 24.06 -4.42
CA GLY A 764 -4.30 25.20 -5.26
C GLY A 764 -5.59 24.95 -6.05
N ARG A 765 -5.81 23.72 -6.52
CA ARG A 765 -7.04 23.34 -7.24
C ARG A 765 -8.27 23.33 -6.33
N LEU A 766 -8.11 22.83 -5.11
CA LEU A 766 -9.13 22.92 -4.07
C LEU A 766 -9.44 24.38 -3.73
N ALA A 767 -8.41 25.22 -3.56
CA ALA A 767 -8.58 26.65 -3.29
C ALA A 767 -9.30 27.38 -4.44
N LEU A 768 -8.97 27.09 -5.71
CA LEU A 768 -9.63 27.68 -6.87
C LEU A 768 -11.14 27.32 -6.89
N ASN A 769 -11.47 26.03 -6.78
CA ASN A 769 -12.87 25.60 -6.77
C ASN A 769 -13.65 26.17 -5.57
N LEU A 770 -13.07 26.14 -4.36
CA LEU A 770 -13.70 26.74 -3.17
C LEU A 770 -13.88 28.26 -3.32
N HIS A 771 -12.91 28.98 -3.87
CA HIS A 771 -12.99 30.42 -4.11
C HIS A 771 -14.18 30.76 -5.02
N VAL A 772 -14.26 30.09 -6.17
CA VAL A 772 -15.39 30.24 -7.11
C VAL A 772 -16.72 29.88 -6.45
N LEU A 773 -16.73 28.88 -5.58
CA LEU A 773 -17.93 28.42 -4.86
C LEU A 773 -18.49 29.48 -3.92
N TRP A 774 -17.64 30.08 -3.08
CA TRP A 774 -18.04 31.14 -2.14
C TRP A 774 -18.32 32.48 -2.83
N GLU A 775 -17.56 32.85 -3.87
CA GLU A 775 -17.78 34.10 -4.60
C GLU A 775 -19.12 34.11 -5.36
N LEU A 776 -19.53 32.98 -5.96
CA LEU A 776 -20.83 32.84 -6.63
C LEU A 776 -22.01 32.87 -5.65
N ASP A 777 -21.89 32.23 -4.49
CA ASP A 777 -22.95 32.24 -3.46
C ASP A 777 -23.14 33.64 -2.84
N ALA A 778 -22.04 34.40 -2.71
CA ALA A 778 -22.06 35.84 -2.40
C ALA A 778 -22.67 36.72 -3.53
N GLY A 779 -23.31 36.12 -4.54
CA GLY A 779 -24.08 36.80 -5.58
C GLY A 779 -23.25 37.45 -6.69
N LYS A 780 -21.94 37.21 -6.74
CA LYS A 780 -21.06 37.84 -7.75
C LYS A 780 -21.23 37.16 -9.10
N ALA A 781 -21.45 37.96 -10.15
CA ALA A 781 -21.55 37.47 -11.52
C ALA A 781 -20.23 36.93 -12.09
N CYS A 782 -19.10 37.37 -11.53
CA CYS A 782 -17.76 36.82 -11.77
C CYS A 782 -16.96 36.85 -10.46
N PRO A 783 -16.21 35.80 -10.09
CA PRO A 783 -15.32 35.80 -8.93
C PRO A 783 -14.16 36.81 -9.02
N SER A 784 -13.67 37.26 -7.87
CA SER A 784 -12.41 38.02 -7.77
C SER A 784 -11.22 37.22 -8.30
N GLU A 785 -10.25 37.86 -8.97
CA GLU A 785 -8.96 37.23 -9.33
C GLU A 785 -8.16 36.77 -8.10
N GLU A 786 -8.31 37.46 -6.96
CA GLU A 786 -7.50 37.23 -5.77
C GLU A 786 -8.17 36.27 -4.78
N ILE A 787 -7.52 35.14 -4.52
CA ILE A 787 -7.96 34.14 -3.52
C ILE A 787 -7.54 34.57 -2.10
N PRO A 788 -8.49 34.73 -1.16
CA PRO A 788 -8.22 35.19 0.20
C PRO A 788 -7.66 34.09 1.11
N LEU A 789 -7.18 34.48 2.29
CA LEU A 789 -6.56 33.58 3.27
C LEU A 789 -7.47 32.41 3.67
N TYR A 790 -8.73 32.67 4.04
CA TYR A 790 -9.62 31.65 4.61
C TYR A 790 -9.90 30.49 3.63
N ILE A 791 -10.05 30.78 2.33
CA ILE A 791 -10.19 29.76 1.28
C ILE A 791 -8.93 28.88 1.18
N MET A 792 -7.74 29.47 1.32
CA MET A 792 -6.50 28.70 1.34
C MET A 792 -6.39 27.81 2.59
N GLU A 793 -6.91 28.26 3.73
CA GLU A 793 -6.94 27.44 4.95
C GLU A 793 -7.94 26.28 4.86
N MET A 794 -9.13 26.51 4.29
CA MET A 794 -10.09 25.45 3.91
C MET A 794 -9.42 24.42 2.98
N ALA A 795 -8.74 24.87 1.92
CA ALA A 795 -8.05 23.99 0.98
C ALA A 795 -6.92 23.17 1.62
N ILE A 796 -6.16 23.77 2.54
CA ILE A 796 -5.11 23.09 3.31
C ILE A 796 -5.72 22.07 4.29
N ALA A 797 -6.87 22.37 4.91
CA ALA A 797 -7.58 21.43 5.79
C ALA A 797 -8.10 20.20 5.01
N LEU A 798 -8.71 20.41 3.84
CA LEU A 798 -9.11 19.32 2.95
C LEU A 798 -7.91 18.48 2.48
N ALA A 799 -6.80 19.12 2.09
CA ALA A 799 -5.59 18.40 1.69
C ALA A 799 -5.02 17.51 2.80
N LYS A 800 -5.04 17.97 4.07
CA LYS A 800 -4.70 17.13 5.24
C LYS A 800 -5.64 15.94 5.37
N PHE A 801 -6.95 16.16 5.25
CA PHE A 801 -7.96 15.09 5.30
C PHE A 801 -7.73 14.04 4.21
N TYR A 802 -7.51 14.44 2.95
CA TYR A 802 -7.26 13.51 1.85
C TYR A 802 -5.92 12.76 1.99
N ILE A 803 -4.86 13.38 2.51
CA ILE A 803 -3.64 12.66 2.92
C ILE A 803 -3.98 11.60 3.98
N GLY A 804 -4.84 11.93 4.95
CA GLY A 804 -5.38 10.98 5.93
C GLY A 804 -6.09 9.80 5.28
N GLN A 805 -7.02 10.05 4.34
CA GLN A 805 -7.73 8.99 3.61
C GLN A 805 -6.79 8.04 2.86
N VAL A 806 -5.71 8.57 2.26
CA VAL A 806 -4.69 7.77 1.57
C VAL A 806 -3.82 6.97 2.56
N LYS A 807 -3.45 7.56 3.71
CA LYS A 807 -2.77 6.83 4.80
C LYS A 807 -3.61 5.65 5.29
N LEU A 808 -4.93 5.84 5.47
CA LEU A 808 -5.84 4.76 5.86
C LEU A 808 -5.79 3.61 4.84
N ILE A 809 -5.88 3.90 3.54
CA ILE A 809 -5.88 2.89 2.46
C ILE A 809 -4.56 2.10 2.39
N HIS A 810 -3.41 2.76 2.56
CA HIS A 810 -2.11 2.06 2.57
C HIS A 810 -1.93 1.19 3.80
N ALA A 811 -2.24 1.71 4.98
CA ALA A 811 -2.16 0.94 6.21
C ALA A 811 -3.19 -0.21 6.24
N ASP A 812 -4.27 -0.12 5.45
CA ASP A 812 -5.20 -1.23 5.17
C ASP A 812 -4.68 -2.28 4.18
N SER A 813 -3.50 -2.04 3.59
CA SER A 813 -2.74 -2.98 2.76
C SER A 813 -1.55 -3.59 3.52
N ASP A 814 -1.01 -2.88 4.52
CA ASP A 814 -0.04 -3.34 5.52
C ASP A 814 -0.70 -4.30 6.55
N ASP A 815 -1.33 -5.34 6.04
CA ASP A 815 -2.36 -6.20 6.66
C ASP A 815 -1.80 -7.20 7.71
N GLU A 816 -0.65 -6.90 8.30
CA GLU A 816 0.16 -7.77 9.19
C GLU A 816 0.69 -7.07 10.46
N SER A 817 0.49 -5.75 10.63
CA SER A 817 0.96 -5.03 11.82
C SER A 817 -0.07 -4.99 12.96
N LEU A 818 0.43 -5.11 14.20
CA LEU A 818 -0.37 -5.10 15.43
C LEU A 818 -1.29 -3.87 15.56
N PRO A 819 -0.85 -2.62 15.28
CA PRO A 819 -1.74 -1.45 15.34
C PRO A 819 -2.94 -1.54 14.40
N ARG A 820 -2.79 -2.17 13.22
CA ARG A 820 -3.88 -2.36 12.27
C ARG A 820 -4.86 -3.43 12.71
N HIS A 821 -4.39 -4.49 13.34
CA HIS A 821 -5.25 -5.47 13.98
C HIS A 821 -6.07 -4.86 15.13
N ILE A 822 -5.44 -4.07 16.01
CA ILE A 822 -6.12 -3.36 17.11
C ILE A 822 -7.14 -2.33 16.56
N THR A 823 -6.75 -1.50 15.58
CA THR A 823 -7.66 -0.54 14.91
C THR A 823 -8.88 -1.24 14.32
N LYS A 824 -8.68 -2.37 13.62
CA LYS A 824 -9.75 -3.17 12.99
C LYS A 824 -10.67 -3.85 14.00
N LEU A 825 -10.16 -4.20 15.18
CA LEU A 825 -10.94 -4.75 16.30
C LEU A 825 -11.87 -3.68 16.91
N ILE A 826 -11.35 -2.47 17.14
CA ILE A 826 -12.10 -1.32 17.67
C ILE A 826 -13.19 -0.88 16.70
N GLU A 827 -12.87 -0.74 15.41
CA GLU A 827 -13.80 -0.42 14.34
C GLU A 827 -14.93 -1.46 14.21
N LEU A 828 -14.63 -2.76 14.37
CA LEU A 828 -15.67 -3.79 14.42
C LEU A 828 -16.61 -3.61 15.63
N SER A 829 -16.10 -3.13 16.77
CA SER A 829 -16.85 -2.99 18.02
C SER A 829 -17.80 -1.79 17.94
N LYS A 830 -17.27 -0.62 17.54
CA LYS A 830 -18.04 0.57 17.15
C LYS A 830 -19.16 0.22 16.17
N ARG A 831 -18.85 -0.56 15.14
CA ARG A 831 -19.81 -0.99 14.12
C ARG A 831 -20.91 -1.90 14.68
N LEU A 832 -20.63 -2.75 15.67
CA LEU A 832 -21.67 -3.58 16.29
C LEU A 832 -22.64 -2.74 17.12
N GLU A 833 -22.15 -1.79 17.92
CA GLU A 833 -23.01 -0.85 18.66
C GLU A 833 -23.87 0.01 17.74
N ALA A 834 -23.26 0.61 16.69
CA ALA A 834 -23.98 1.43 15.71
C ALA A 834 -25.07 0.65 14.93
N ASN A 835 -25.01 -0.69 14.95
CA ASN A 835 -26.03 -1.59 14.39
C ASN A 835 -26.98 -2.17 15.46
N GLY A 836 -27.07 -1.55 16.64
CA GLY A 836 -28.02 -1.93 17.70
C GLY A 836 -27.68 -3.23 18.44
N LYS A 837 -26.40 -3.63 18.48
CA LYS A 837 -25.91 -4.79 19.25
C LYS A 837 -25.10 -4.33 20.46
N ASP A 838 -24.75 -5.26 21.34
CA ASP A 838 -24.04 -4.98 22.60
C ASP A 838 -22.55 -4.64 22.45
N GLY A 839 -22.04 -4.35 21.24
CA GLY A 839 -20.63 -4.00 20.99
C GLY A 839 -19.59 -5.12 21.15
N TRP A 840 -19.90 -6.17 21.92
CA TRP A 840 -18.97 -7.24 22.29
C TRP A 840 -18.62 -8.19 21.14
N ILE A 841 -17.34 -8.54 21.03
CA ILE A 841 -16.76 -9.36 19.95
C ILE A 841 -16.05 -10.57 20.53
N LYS A 842 -16.48 -11.78 20.14
CA LYS A 842 -15.72 -13.02 20.38
C LYS A 842 -14.54 -13.12 19.42
N ALA A 843 -13.44 -13.71 19.88
CA ALA A 843 -12.26 -13.99 19.04
C ALA A 843 -12.61 -14.69 17.72
N GLN A 844 -13.62 -15.56 17.68
CA GLN A 844 -14.11 -16.16 16.42
C GLN A 844 -14.70 -15.12 15.45
N GLN A 845 -15.60 -14.25 15.91
CA GLN A 845 -16.28 -13.24 15.06
C GLN A 845 -15.29 -12.22 14.49
N TYR A 846 -14.25 -11.89 15.27
CA TYR A 846 -13.14 -11.06 14.83
C TYR A 846 -12.29 -11.75 13.74
N ARG A 847 -11.90 -13.02 13.95
CA ARG A 847 -11.17 -13.83 12.96
C ARG A 847 -11.94 -14.00 11.66
N GLU A 848 -13.26 -14.01 11.73
CA GLU A 848 -14.14 -14.09 10.55
C GLU A 848 -14.05 -12.84 9.65
N GLN A 849 -13.54 -11.70 10.15
CA GLN A 849 -13.22 -10.49 9.35
C GLN A 849 -11.91 -10.60 8.53
N PHE A 850 -11.28 -11.77 8.51
CA PHE A 850 -10.04 -12.02 7.75
C PHE A 850 -10.28 -13.06 6.65
N GLN A 851 -9.64 -12.84 5.50
CA GLN A 851 -9.66 -13.76 4.37
C GLN A 851 -9.18 -15.15 4.82
N PRO A 852 -9.71 -16.26 4.30
CA PRO A 852 -9.38 -17.61 4.78
C PRO A 852 -7.87 -17.94 4.80
N LYS A 853 -7.09 -17.41 3.85
CA LYS A 853 -5.62 -17.57 3.78
C LYS A 853 -4.83 -16.73 4.81
N LYS A 854 -5.42 -15.63 5.31
CA LYS A 854 -4.80 -14.69 6.26
C LYS A 854 -5.51 -14.69 7.63
N ARG A 855 -6.26 -15.75 7.95
CA ARG A 855 -7.06 -15.78 9.17
C ARG A 855 -6.19 -16.12 10.38
N PRO A 856 -6.02 -15.22 11.37
CA PRO A 856 -5.19 -15.51 12.53
C PRO A 856 -5.73 -16.70 13.35
N SER A 857 -4.88 -17.28 14.19
CA SER A 857 -5.29 -18.36 15.09
C SER A 857 -6.29 -17.88 16.14
N ALA A 858 -6.92 -18.83 16.84
CA ALA A 858 -7.81 -18.51 17.95
C ALA A 858 -7.07 -17.87 19.13
N GLN A 859 -5.75 -18.07 19.24
CA GLN A 859 -4.93 -17.49 20.30
C GLN A 859 -4.49 -16.07 19.93
N GLN A 860 -3.84 -15.85 18.77
CA GLN A 860 -3.40 -14.52 18.31
C GLN A 860 -4.54 -13.48 18.34
N ALA A 861 -5.75 -13.88 17.94
CA ALA A 861 -6.93 -13.02 18.00
C ALA A 861 -7.32 -12.59 19.43
N ARG A 862 -7.07 -13.42 20.44
CA ARG A 862 -7.23 -13.09 21.86
C ARG A 862 -6.06 -12.28 22.39
N ASP A 863 -4.85 -12.55 21.92
CA ASP A 863 -3.64 -11.83 22.35
C ASP A 863 -3.75 -10.36 21.90
N TRP A 864 -4.17 -10.10 20.66
CA TRP A 864 -4.45 -8.74 20.18
C TRP A 864 -5.66 -8.09 20.89
N MET A 865 -6.66 -8.87 21.34
CA MET A 865 -7.74 -8.36 22.18
C MET A 865 -7.27 -7.96 23.58
N LYS A 866 -6.31 -8.68 24.17
CA LYS A 866 -5.68 -8.29 25.44
C LYS A 866 -4.79 -7.06 25.27
N GLU A 867 -3.98 -7.04 24.21
CA GLU A 867 -3.06 -5.96 23.90
C GLU A 867 -3.82 -4.64 23.62
N ALA A 868 -4.99 -4.69 22.96
CA ALA A 868 -5.89 -3.55 22.83
C ALA A 868 -6.46 -3.01 24.16
N VAL A 869 -6.53 -3.84 25.22
CA VAL A 869 -6.90 -3.40 26.58
C VAL A 869 -5.70 -2.85 27.32
N ILE A 870 -4.51 -3.44 27.16
CA ILE A 870 -3.24 -2.94 27.72
C ILE A 870 -2.95 -1.52 27.20
N GLN A 871 -3.24 -1.27 25.92
CA GLN A 871 -3.13 0.05 25.27
C GLN A 871 -4.32 0.99 25.57
N GLY A 872 -5.22 0.62 26.50
CA GLY A 872 -6.32 1.47 26.97
C GLY A 872 -7.53 1.63 26.03
N HIS A 873 -7.51 1.01 24.84
CA HIS A 873 -8.54 1.22 23.80
C HIS A 873 -9.83 0.38 23.98
N GLY A 874 -10.01 -0.29 25.12
CA GLY A 874 -11.20 -1.09 25.39
C GLY A 874 -11.10 -1.95 26.65
N ARG A 875 -12.06 -2.89 26.78
CA ARG A 875 -12.22 -3.83 27.90
C ARG A 875 -12.51 -5.24 27.39
N THR A 876 -12.26 -6.25 28.23
CA THR A 876 -12.66 -7.65 27.94
C THR A 876 -13.56 -8.24 29.02
N ARG A 877 -14.37 -9.24 28.65
CA ARG A 877 -15.16 -10.08 29.57
C ARG A 877 -14.96 -11.56 29.27
N GLY A 878 -15.03 -12.40 30.30
CA GLY A 878 -14.78 -13.84 30.19
C GLY A 878 -13.30 -14.21 29.99
N THR A 879 -13.00 -15.51 29.94
CA THR A 879 -11.63 -16.04 29.83
C THR A 879 -11.52 -17.13 28.77
N GLY A 880 -10.30 -17.40 28.28
CA GLY A 880 -10.01 -18.44 27.30
C GLY A 880 -10.93 -18.40 26.06
N ASN A 881 -11.64 -19.50 25.79
CA ASN A 881 -12.58 -19.60 24.66
C ASN A 881 -13.88 -18.78 24.83
N ARG A 882 -14.08 -18.11 25.97
CA ARG A 882 -15.19 -17.17 26.23
C ARG A 882 -14.75 -15.71 26.30
N LEU A 883 -13.49 -15.39 25.94
CA LEU A 883 -13.01 -14.02 25.90
C LEU A 883 -13.77 -13.22 24.83
N GLU A 884 -14.35 -12.10 25.25
CA GLU A 884 -15.03 -11.12 24.41
C GLU A 884 -14.42 -9.73 24.65
N PHE A 885 -14.17 -8.96 23.58
CA PHE A 885 -13.66 -7.59 23.62
C PHE A 885 -14.76 -6.56 23.33
N HIS A 886 -14.65 -5.36 23.90
CA HIS A 886 -15.49 -4.20 23.62
C HIS A 886 -14.64 -2.92 23.69
N TRP A 887 -14.76 -2.02 22.71
CA TRP A 887 -14.01 -0.76 22.71
C TRP A 887 -14.46 0.22 23.82
N HIS A 888 -13.66 1.24 24.10
CA HIS A 888 -14.06 2.37 24.95
C HIS A 888 -13.35 3.65 24.50
N SER A 889 -13.94 4.83 24.76
CA SER A 889 -13.32 6.13 24.53
C SER A 889 -12.67 6.72 25.77
N ASP A 890 -13.24 6.45 26.95
CA ASP A 890 -12.99 7.24 28.14
C ASP A 890 -12.10 6.46 29.13
N ASN A 891 -10.94 7.04 29.45
CA ASN A 891 -9.99 6.53 30.45
C ASN A 891 -10.39 6.91 31.89
N THR A 892 -11.70 6.85 32.19
CA THR A 892 -12.28 7.35 33.45
C THR A 892 -13.32 6.37 34.01
N PHE A 893 -12.88 5.25 34.59
CA PHE A 893 -13.56 4.56 35.70
C PHE A 893 -12.75 3.35 36.20
N GLY A 894 -12.36 3.37 37.48
CA GLY A 894 -12.06 2.16 38.27
C GLY A 894 -10.64 1.57 38.14
N ASN A 895 -9.95 1.41 39.27
CA ASN A 895 -8.71 0.63 39.38
C ASN A 895 -9.02 -0.89 39.46
N ASP A 896 -9.80 -1.42 38.52
CA ASP A 896 -9.94 -2.87 38.36
C ASP A 896 -8.71 -3.40 37.59
N PRO A 897 -7.82 -4.21 38.21
CA PRO A 897 -6.61 -4.66 37.56
C PRO A 897 -6.92 -5.58 36.37
N PRO A 898 -6.10 -5.56 35.29
CA PRO A 898 -6.32 -6.42 34.14
C PRO A 898 -6.30 -7.91 34.57
N PRO A 899 -7.14 -8.77 33.97
CA PRO A 899 -7.14 -10.19 34.31
C PRO A 899 -5.76 -10.81 34.05
N PRO A 900 -5.19 -11.55 35.02
CA PRO A 900 -3.80 -11.97 34.96
C PRO A 900 -3.49 -12.83 33.72
N PRO A 901 -2.26 -12.80 33.21
CA PRO A 901 -1.90 -13.51 32.00
C PRO A 901 -1.93 -15.03 32.20
N ASP A 902 -2.98 -15.68 31.67
CA ASP A 902 -3.06 -17.13 31.42
C ASP A 902 -1.95 -17.63 30.47
N ASN A 903 -0.68 -17.63 30.93
CA ASN A 903 0.42 -18.57 30.61
C ASN A 903 1.79 -17.99 31.02
N LEU A 904 2.15 -18.12 32.30
CA LEU A 904 3.56 -18.09 32.75
C LEU A 904 3.85 -19.19 33.78
N GLY A 905 3.19 -20.34 33.62
CA GLY A 905 3.37 -21.51 34.47
C GLY A 905 4.67 -22.23 34.15
N MET A 906 5.78 -21.84 34.79
CA MET A 906 6.89 -22.72 35.27
C MET A 906 8.04 -21.97 35.99
N LEU A 907 7.79 -20.87 36.71
CA LEU A 907 8.76 -20.31 37.69
C LEU A 907 8.06 -19.47 38.78
N GLY A 908 7.23 -20.15 39.59
CA GLY A 908 6.31 -19.50 40.54
C GLY A 908 6.11 -20.27 41.85
N MET A 909 7.18 -20.80 42.46
CA MET A 909 7.15 -21.40 43.80
C MET A 909 8.42 -21.08 44.59
N VAL A 910 8.45 -19.89 45.22
CA VAL A 910 8.81 -19.61 46.64
C VAL A 910 8.67 -18.09 46.82
N ARG A 911 7.48 -17.59 47.20
CA ARG A 911 7.30 -16.25 47.83
C ARG A 911 5.92 -15.98 48.46
N ASP A 912 5.36 -16.98 49.14
CA ASP A 912 4.25 -16.81 50.08
C ASP A 912 4.75 -17.01 51.52
N ASP A 913 5.47 -16.02 52.06
CA ASP A 913 5.59 -15.80 53.51
C ASP A 913 6.22 -14.41 53.80
N LEU A 914 5.94 -13.85 54.98
CA LEU A 914 6.36 -12.52 55.45
C LEU A 914 5.77 -11.32 54.67
N GLY A 915 4.51 -10.97 54.97
CA GLY A 915 3.92 -9.70 54.53
C GLY A 915 4.48 -8.48 55.26
N MET A 916 4.71 -7.39 54.52
CA MET A 916 5.02 -6.04 55.02
C MET A 916 4.25 -4.99 54.20
N ILE A 917 4.13 -3.77 54.74
CA ILE A 917 3.27 -2.70 54.22
C ILE A 917 4.10 -1.74 53.35
N HIS A 918 3.59 -1.38 52.17
CA HIS A 918 4.15 -0.30 51.35
C HIS A 918 3.72 1.09 51.88
N PRO A 919 4.64 2.05 52.04
CA PRO A 919 4.32 3.47 51.99
C PRO A 919 4.23 3.97 50.54
N GLU A 920 3.48 5.06 50.32
CA GLU A 920 3.35 5.72 49.03
C GLU A 920 4.61 6.56 48.69
N VAL A 921 4.95 6.65 47.40
CA VAL A 921 5.96 7.59 46.87
C VAL A 921 5.41 8.22 45.60
N GLU A 922 5.48 9.55 45.51
CA GLU A 922 4.91 10.34 44.41
C GLU A 922 5.77 10.23 43.14
N THR A 923 5.13 10.06 41.97
CA THR A 923 5.80 10.10 40.67
C THR A 923 5.86 11.53 40.12
N ILE A 924 7.05 11.98 39.76
CA ILE A 924 7.26 13.30 39.15
C ILE A 924 7.03 13.22 37.64
N ASP A 925 5.98 13.88 37.15
CA ASP A 925 5.69 14.00 35.72
C ASP A 925 6.78 14.81 34.99
N ASN A 926 7.15 14.36 33.79
CA ASN A 926 8.11 14.99 32.90
C ASN A 926 7.62 15.02 31.44
N LYS A 927 6.31 15.21 31.22
CA LYS A 927 5.74 15.56 29.91
C LYS A 927 6.30 16.90 29.38
N GLY A 928 7.37 16.82 28.60
CA GLY A 928 7.98 17.93 27.89
C GLY A 928 8.13 17.66 26.39
N ILE A 929 7.60 18.57 25.56
CA ILE A 929 7.87 18.68 24.11
C ILE A 929 7.29 17.54 23.23
N GLU A 930 5.96 17.40 23.18
CA GLU A 930 5.29 17.11 21.88
C GLU A 930 3.85 17.64 21.76
N ASP A 931 3.16 17.97 22.87
CA ASP A 931 1.85 18.63 22.84
C ASP A 931 1.93 20.16 22.59
N ASN A 932 1.92 20.60 21.33
CA ASN A 932 1.53 21.98 20.98
C ASN A 932 1.14 22.23 19.50
N LEU A 933 0.11 21.52 19.00
CA LEU A 933 -0.71 21.97 17.84
C LEU A 933 -2.06 21.23 17.72
N GLY A 934 -2.63 20.82 18.86
CA GLY A 934 -3.80 19.94 18.94
C GLY A 934 -5.17 20.61 19.14
N MET A 935 -5.24 21.93 19.27
CA MET A 935 -6.46 22.67 19.68
C MET A 935 -6.77 23.89 18.80
N LEU A 936 -7.24 23.67 17.57
CA LEU A 936 -8.06 24.64 16.82
C LEU A 936 -9.05 23.84 15.93
N GLY A 937 -10.25 23.63 16.46
CA GLY A 937 -11.32 22.83 15.84
C GLY A 937 -12.68 23.05 16.50
N MET A 938 -12.93 24.26 17.00
CA MET A 938 -14.18 24.67 17.66
C MET A 938 -14.63 26.02 17.08
N GLY A 939 -15.96 26.18 16.92
CA GLY A 939 -16.63 27.13 16.03
C GLY A 939 -16.06 28.56 15.91
N ILE A 940 -16.09 29.08 14.67
CA ILE A 940 -15.98 30.50 14.38
C ILE A 940 -17.20 31.23 14.98
N PRO A 941 -17.04 32.26 15.81
CA PRO A 941 -18.17 33.01 16.37
C PRO A 941 -18.97 33.73 15.29
N ASN A 942 -20.27 33.49 15.24
CA ASN A 942 -21.19 34.15 14.31
C ASN A 942 -21.49 35.58 14.77
N LEU A 943 -21.20 36.59 13.94
CA LEU A 943 -21.44 38.01 14.20
C LEU A 943 -22.34 38.62 13.13
N SER A 944 -23.64 38.33 13.22
CA SER A 944 -24.69 39.12 12.58
C SER A 944 -25.04 40.33 13.46
N GLY A 945 -25.20 41.50 12.85
CA GLY A 945 -25.09 42.79 13.54
C GLY A 945 -26.39 43.47 13.98
N LYS A 946 -26.21 44.49 14.82
CA LYS A 946 -27.19 45.50 15.29
C LYS A 946 -26.42 46.71 15.83
N GLU A 947 -26.92 47.95 15.84
CA GLU A 947 -27.96 48.64 15.05
C GLU A 947 -27.82 50.15 15.36
N ALA A 948 -28.11 51.06 14.41
CA ALA A 948 -28.28 52.52 14.64
C ALA A 948 -27.06 53.34 15.15
N SER A 949 -26.98 54.69 15.05
CA SER A 949 -27.54 55.62 14.03
C SER A 949 -26.92 57.04 14.15
N SER A 950 -27.08 57.83 13.07
CA SER A 950 -27.30 59.30 13.06
C SER A 950 -26.13 60.32 13.07
N LEU A 951 -26.37 61.41 12.32
CA LEU A 951 -25.88 62.81 12.44
C LEU A 951 -24.49 63.27 11.92
N ASN A 952 -24.53 63.82 10.70
CA ASN A 952 -24.00 65.14 10.23
C ASN A 952 -22.77 65.80 10.89
N THR A 953 -21.82 66.27 10.06
CA THR A 953 -21.75 67.69 9.57
C THR A 953 -20.53 67.95 8.65
N GLY A 954 -20.71 68.79 7.62
CA GLY A 954 -19.71 69.66 6.97
C GLY A 954 -18.47 69.04 6.28
N GLU A 955 -17.77 69.71 5.34
CA GLU A 955 -18.11 70.92 4.56
C GLU A 955 -17.19 71.00 3.30
N GLU A 956 -17.21 72.14 2.60
CA GLU A 956 -16.52 72.54 1.35
C GLU A 956 -14.99 72.22 1.26
N GLY A 957 -14.29 72.30 0.11
CA GLY A 957 -14.61 72.88 -1.21
C GLY A 957 -13.51 72.59 -2.28
N SER A 958 -13.41 73.40 -3.35
CA SER A 958 -12.77 73.01 -4.63
C SER A 958 -11.67 73.93 -5.20
N GLU A 959 -10.63 73.33 -5.81
CA GLU A 959 -9.81 73.85 -6.94
C GLU A 959 -8.96 75.14 -6.74
N PRO A 960 -8.11 75.61 -7.71
CA PRO A 960 -7.42 74.95 -8.83
C PRO A 960 -5.90 75.36 -8.97
N SER A 961 -5.31 75.18 -10.16
CA SER A 961 -4.17 75.93 -10.78
C SER A 961 -2.70 75.51 -10.50
N LEU A 962 -1.71 75.71 -11.40
CA LEU A 962 -1.61 75.52 -12.87
C LEU A 962 -0.13 75.65 -13.34
N GLU A 963 0.11 75.46 -14.65
CA GLU A 963 1.39 75.62 -15.41
C GLU A 963 2.52 74.61 -15.13
N GLY A 964 3.30 74.13 -16.11
CA GLY A 964 3.27 74.35 -17.57
C GLY A 964 4.09 73.29 -18.33
N GLY A 965 4.06 73.27 -19.67
CA GLY A 965 4.78 72.28 -20.49
C GLY A 965 4.98 72.73 -21.94
N TYR A 966 5.57 71.88 -22.81
CA TYR A 966 5.59 72.07 -24.28
C TYR A 966 5.87 70.77 -25.06
N ILE A 967 5.38 70.68 -26.31
CA ILE A 967 5.32 69.52 -27.24
C ILE A 967 5.53 70.06 -28.68
N PRO A 968 6.30 69.41 -29.61
CA PRO A 968 5.70 68.59 -30.68
C PRO A 968 6.55 67.43 -31.29
N GLU A 969 5.91 66.70 -32.22
CA GLU A 969 6.33 65.49 -32.98
C GLU A 969 7.14 65.86 -34.30
N PRO A 970 7.28 65.09 -35.43
CA PRO A 970 6.57 63.88 -35.94
C PRO A 970 7.45 62.76 -36.61
N SER A 971 6.85 61.96 -37.51
CA SER A 971 7.21 60.59 -37.96
C SER A 971 7.59 60.43 -39.47
N LEU A 972 7.95 59.20 -39.95
CA LEU A 972 7.35 58.47 -41.13
C LEU A 972 8.24 57.37 -41.83
N ILE A 973 7.59 56.26 -42.24
CA ILE A 973 7.75 55.43 -43.49
C ILE A 973 8.85 54.32 -43.66
N SER A 974 8.49 53.26 -44.42
CA SER A 974 9.18 51.97 -44.78
C SER A 974 9.89 52.03 -46.18
N PRO A 975 10.31 50.94 -46.94
CA PRO A 975 9.70 49.60 -47.17
C PRO A 975 10.65 48.37 -47.43
N GLN A 976 10.14 47.36 -48.16
CA GLN A 976 10.48 45.93 -48.34
C GLN A 976 11.70 45.53 -49.22
N GLU A 977 12.13 44.25 -49.15
CA GLU A 977 12.51 43.25 -50.21
C GLU A 977 13.57 42.21 -49.69
N SER A 978 13.75 40.97 -50.20
CA SER A 978 12.90 39.99 -50.94
C SER A 978 13.56 38.56 -50.99
N CYS A 979 12.78 37.53 -51.38
CA CYS A 979 13.14 36.22 -51.99
C CYS A 979 14.02 35.13 -51.29
N ASP A 980 13.35 34.06 -50.83
CA ASP A 980 13.48 32.61 -51.15
C ASP A 980 14.79 31.96 -51.68
N VAL A 981 15.10 30.71 -51.22
CA VAL A 981 15.20 29.43 -52.01
C VAL A 981 15.87 28.27 -51.20
N GLU A 982 15.38 27.05 -51.39
CA GLU A 982 15.86 25.73 -50.87
C GLU A 982 16.49 24.86 -52.01
N PRO A 983 16.92 23.58 -51.83
CA PRO A 983 17.68 22.89 -50.77
C PRO A 983 18.87 22.05 -51.37
N VAL A 984 19.13 20.81 -50.90
CA VAL A 984 20.07 19.77 -51.43
C VAL A 984 21.58 20.02 -51.16
N GLY A 985 22.46 19.04 -50.91
CA GLY A 985 22.32 17.57 -50.71
C GLY A 985 23.69 16.84 -50.67
N ASP A 986 23.67 15.50 -50.53
CA ASP A 986 24.82 14.60 -50.28
C ASP A 986 26.13 14.84 -51.07
N THR A 987 27.29 14.61 -50.43
CA THR A 987 28.40 13.85 -51.06
C THR A 987 29.37 13.22 -50.05
N LYS A 988 30.16 12.23 -50.51
CA LYS A 988 31.06 11.38 -49.69
C LYS A 988 32.55 11.64 -49.98
N LEU A 989 33.39 11.04 -49.12
CA LEU A 989 34.82 10.76 -49.26
C LEU A 989 35.76 11.98 -49.20
N GLY A 990 36.35 12.16 -48.01
CA GLY A 990 37.46 13.06 -47.79
C GLY A 990 38.80 12.61 -48.40
N ASN A 991 39.84 13.36 -48.06
CA ASN A 991 41.23 12.98 -48.24
C ASN A 991 42.03 13.32 -46.97
N ASN A 992 43.25 12.79 -46.85
CA ASN A 992 43.86 12.51 -45.54
C ASN A 992 45.32 13.01 -45.41
N LEU A 993 45.84 12.96 -44.18
CA LEU A 993 47.23 13.10 -43.73
C LEU A 993 47.80 14.54 -43.63
N GLY A 994 48.24 14.89 -42.41
CA GLY A 994 48.81 16.20 -42.07
C GLY A 994 49.80 16.26 -40.89
N MET A 995 50.13 15.12 -40.24
CA MET A 995 51.25 14.94 -39.26
C MET A 995 51.19 15.78 -37.95
N PRO A 996 51.96 15.42 -36.90
CA PRO A 996 51.87 14.16 -36.18
C PRO A 996 51.68 14.36 -34.66
N ILE A 997 50.73 13.65 -34.03
CA ILE A 997 50.52 13.70 -32.57
C ILE A 997 51.32 12.54 -31.90
N PRO A 998 52.13 12.79 -30.85
CA PRO A 998 52.85 11.73 -30.15
C PRO A 998 51.94 10.68 -29.49
N ASN A 999 52.42 9.43 -29.43
CA ASN A 999 51.66 8.28 -28.97
C ASN A 999 51.46 8.21 -27.45
N HIS A 1000 50.35 7.54 -27.11
CA HIS A 1000 50.04 6.87 -25.84
C HIS A 1000 51.25 6.34 -25.04
N PRO A 1001 51.26 6.55 -23.71
CA PRO A 1001 51.68 5.53 -22.75
C PRO A 1001 50.68 4.36 -22.76
N GLU A 1002 51.16 3.15 -22.51
CA GLU A 1002 50.35 1.93 -22.54
C GLU A 1002 49.31 1.85 -21.40
N VAL A 1003 48.25 1.07 -21.61
CA VAL A 1003 47.25 0.75 -20.59
C VAL A 1003 47.87 -0.23 -19.57
N PRO A 1004 47.98 0.11 -18.27
CA PRO A 1004 48.43 -0.82 -17.26
C PRO A 1004 47.41 -1.95 -17.07
N GLU A 1005 47.88 -3.16 -16.74
CA GLU A 1005 47.01 -4.27 -16.36
C GLU A 1005 46.17 -3.90 -15.12
N VAL A 1006 44.85 -4.04 -15.21
CA VAL A 1006 43.95 -3.74 -14.09
C VAL A 1006 43.97 -4.91 -13.11
N CYS A 1007 44.90 -4.88 -12.14
CA CYS A 1007 44.86 -5.77 -10.98
C CYS A 1007 43.58 -5.52 -10.15
N ASP A 1008 42.98 -6.60 -9.64
CA ASP A 1008 41.79 -6.54 -8.79
C ASP A 1008 42.10 -5.97 -7.40
N SER A 1009 42.00 -4.65 -7.29
CA SER A 1009 42.12 -3.88 -6.05
C SER A 1009 40.78 -3.66 -5.35
N SER A 1010 39.66 -4.10 -5.96
CA SER A 1010 38.30 -3.81 -5.50
C SER A 1010 37.91 -4.50 -4.19
N VAL A 1011 38.67 -5.53 -3.79
CA VAL A 1011 38.38 -6.36 -2.62
C VAL A 1011 39.07 -5.84 -1.34
N GLN A 1012 40.16 -5.06 -1.44
CA GLN A 1012 40.92 -4.60 -0.26
C GLN A 1012 40.37 -3.31 0.37
N THR A 1013 39.79 -2.40 -0.42
CA THR A 1013 39.28 -1.12 0.07
C THR A 1013 38.12 -1.27 1.05
N GLY A 1014 37.17 -2.17 0.75
CA GLY A 1014 36.04 -2.45 1.64
C GLY A 1014 36.43 -3.05 3.00
N THR A 1015 37.50 -3.85 3.05
CA THR A 1015 38.04 -4.34 4.34
C THR A 1015 38.75 -3.25 5.13
N HIS A 1016 39.43 -2.31 4.47
CA HIS A 1016 40.14 -1.21 5.13
C HIS A 1016 39.15 -0.23 5.80
N GLN A 1017 38.13 0.22 5.06
CA GLN A 1017 37.11 1.15 5.57
C GLN A 1017 36.34 0.59 6.78
N GLN A 1018 36.06 -0.71 6.80
CA GLN A 1018 35.40 -1.33 7.95
C GLN A 1018 36.32 -1.39 9.19
N GLN A 1019 37.63 -1.57 9.01
CA GLN A 1019 38.59 -1.49 10.11
C GLN A 1019 38.76 -0.06 10.63
N GLU A 1020 38.78 0.93 9.74
CA GLU A 1020 38.85 2.36 10.09
C GLU A 1020 37.62 2.80 10.89
N ARG A 1021 36.40 2.49 10.44
CA ARG A 1021 35.15 2.79 11.17
C ARG A 1021 35.10 2.15 12.56
N ASN A 1022 35.63 0.94 12.70
CA ASN A 1022 35.71 0.26 14.00
C ASN A 1022 36.69 0.98 14.95
N GLN A 1023 37.90 1.31 14.49
CA GLN A 1023 38.89 2.07 15.28
C GLN A 1023 38.38 3.46 15.67
N LEU A 1024 37.64 4.12 14.78
CA LEU A 1024 37.02 5.42 15.01
C LEU A 1024 35.94 5.36 16.12
N SER A 1025 35.16 4.28 16.12
CA SER A 1025 34.16 4.00 17.18
C SER A 1025 34.85 3.79 18.53
N GLU A 1026 35.90 2.95 18.59
CA GLU A 1026 36.67 2.71 19.82
C GLU A 1026 37.35 3.96 20.39
N ARG A 1027 37.82 4.90 19.55
CA ARG A 1027 38.33 6.19 20.01
C ARG A 1027 37.22 7.05 20.60
N THR A 1028 36.07 7.09 19.95
CA THR A 1028 34.88 7.82 20.44
C THR A 1028 34.45 7.31 21.82
N ASP A 1029 34.46 5.99 22.04
CA ASP A 1029 34.11 5.40 23.34
C ASP A 1029 35.11 5.77 24.45
N LYS A 1030 36.41 5.80 24.14
CA LYS A 1030 37.48 6.21 25.08
C LYS A 1030 37.34 7.67 25.51
N GLU A 1031 37.01 8.57 24.58
CA GLU A 1031 36.86 9.99 24.86
C GLU A 1031 35.56 10.32 25.61
N LEU A 1032 34.45 9.64 25.28
CA LEU A 1032 33.22 9.71 26.10
C LEU A 1032 33.48 9.26 27.54
N HIS A 1033 34.26 8.19 27.73
CA HIS A 1033 34.66 7.72 29.06
C HIS A 1033 35.64 8.67 29.76
N ARG A 1034 36.57 9.33 29.03
CA ARG A 1034 37.48 10.34 29.60
C ARG A 1034 36.72 11.54 30.17
N LEU A 1035 35.59 11.89 29.57
CA LEU A 1035 34.77 13.05 29.92
C LEU A 1035 33.59 12.74 30.84
N GLY A 1036 33.28 11.46 31.08
CA GLY A 1036 32.16 11.03 31.93
C GLY A 1036 30.77 11.40 31.38
N TRP A 1037 30.63 11.50 30.05
CA TRP A 1037 29.38 11.92 29.41
C TRP A 1037 28.26 10.87 29.56
N SER A 1038 27.07 11.31 29.97
CA SER A 1038 25.88 10.45 30.10
C SER A 1038 25.22 10.16 28.74
N VAL A 1039 24.46 9.08 28.65
CA VAL A 1039 23.74 8.72 27.42
C VAL A 1039 22.71 9.78 27.01
N ALA A 1040 22.11 10.50 27.97
CA ALA A 1040 21.27 11.67 27.68
C ALA A 1040 22.09 12.79 27.01
N GLN A 1041 23.23 13.19 27.59
CA GLN A 1041 24.11 14.21 27.00
C GLN A 1041 24.59 13.83 25.59
N ILE A 1042 24.95 12.56 25.38
CA ILE A 1042 25.33 12.02 24.06
C ILE A 1042 24.14 12.11 23.09
N ARG A 1043 22.99 11.54 23.45
CA ARG A 1043 21.78 11.52 22.60
C ARG A 1043 21.35 12.93 22.21
N ASP A 1044 21.31 13.84 23.18
CA ASP A 1044 20.78 15.18 22.99
C ASP A 1044 21.75 16.04 22.17
N TYR A 1045 23.07 15.87 22.33
CA TYR A 1045 24.08 16.44 21.43
C TYR A 1045 23.94 15.92 19.99
N LEU A 1046 23.72 14.61 19.81
CA LEU A 1046 23.59 14.00 18.47
C LEU A 1046 22.28 14.39 17.77
N VAL A 1047 21.19 14.57 18.52
CA VAL A 1047 19.89 15.07 18.02
C VAL A 1047 19.95 16.58 17.73
N ALA A 1048 20.66 17.36 18.54
CA ALA A 1048 20.87 18.78 18.30
C ALA A 1048 21.67 19.01 17.01
N ASN A 1049 22.87 18.44 16.91
CA ASN A 1049 23.87 18.78 15.89
C ASN A 1049 23.74 17.95 14.60
N TYR A 1050 23.52 16.63 14.69
CA TYR A 1050 23.49 15.73 13.51
C TYR A 1050 22.09 15.18 13.19
N LYS A 1051 21.07 15.52 13.98
CA LYS A 1051 19.70 14.97 13.89
C LYS A 1051 19.63 13.43 13.97
N LYS A 1052 20.60 12.78 14.63
CA LYS A 1052 20.65 11.31 14.83
C LYS A 1052 20.35 10.96 16.28
N LYS A 1053 19.49 9.96 16.53
CA LYS A 1053 19.23 9.43 17.89
C LYS A 1053 20.37 8.52 18.41
N SER A 1054 21.30 8.06 17.56
CA SER A 1054 22.42 7.18 17.94
C SER A 1054 23.57 7.25 16.93
N ARG A 1055 24.80 7.02 17.42
CA ARG A 1055 26.04 6.95 16.62
C ARG A 1055 26.01 5.90 15.50
N LYS A 1056 25.20 4.84 15.67
CA LYS A 1056 24.97 3.80 14.65
C LYS A 1056 24.49 4.37 13.31
N TYR A 1057 23.82 5.53 13.31
CA TYR A 1057 23.26 6.21 12.14
C TYR A 1057 24.11 7.39 11.62
N MET A 1058 25.36 7.51 12.07
CA MET A 1058 26.33 8.52 11.60
C MET A 1058 27.24 7.92 10.51
N SER A 1059 27.54 8.72 9.49
CA SER A 1059 28.65 8.48 8.55
C SER A 1059 30.00 8.63 9.24
N ASP A 1060 31.07 8.14 8.62
CA ASP A 1060 32.42 8.18 9.20
C ASP A 1060 32.93 9.63 9.36
N ALA A 1061 32.52 10.54 8.46
CA ALA A 1061 32.82 11.97 8.59
C ALA A 1061 32.11 12.62 9.78
N GLU A 1062 30.80 12.35 9.98
CA GLU A 1062 30.06 12.83 11.16
C GLU A 1062 30.65 12.24 12.47
N LEU A 1063 31.09 10.98 12.45
CA LEU A 1063 31.66 10.32 13.63
C LEU A 1063 33.07 10.86 13.96
N GLN A 1064 33.88 11.19 12.94
CA GLN A 1064 35.19 11.83 13.11
C GLN A 1064 35.07 13.28 13.57
N ASP A 1065 34.06 14.02 13.10
CA ASP A 1065 33.74 15.37 13.61
C ASP A 1065 33.33 15.32 15.09
N PHE A 1066 32.43 14.41 15.47
CA PHE A 1066 32.04 14.21 16.86
C PHE A 1066 33.20 13.77 17.77
N LEU A 1067 34.05 12.86 17.32
CA LEU A 1067 35.28 12.51 18.03
C LEU A 1067 36.18 13.73 18.24
N SER A 1068 36.38 14.55 17.21
CA SER A 1068 37.23 15.74 17.29
C SER A 1068 36.70 16.78 18.29
N TYR A 1069 35.36 16.92 18.39
CA TYR A 1069 34.71 17.74 19.39
C TYR A 1069 34.95 17.23 20.83
N LEU A 1070 34.95 15.91 21.05
CA LEU A 1070 35.24 15.30 22.35
C LEU A 1070 36.72 15.40 22.74
N GLU A 1071 37.64 15.13 21.79
CA GLU A 1071 39.08 15.27 21.99
C GLU A 1071 39.47 16.73 22.36
N ALA A 1072 38.67 17.72 21.97
CA ALA A 1072 38.84 19.12 22.34
C ALA A 1072 38.35 19.50 23.76
N GLN A 1073 37.60 18.64 24.47
CA GLN A 1073 37.11 18.95 25.83
C GLN A 1073 38.17 18.63 26.90
N SER A 1074 38.34 19.53 27.88
CA SER A 1074 39.21 19.31 29.04
C SER A 1074 38.60 18.31 30.04
N SER A 1075 39.41 17.35 30.52
CA SER A 1075 38.98 16.44 31.59
C SER A 1075 38.72 17.18 32.91
N PRO A 1076 37.75 16.75 33.75
CA PRO A 1076 37.55 17.32 35.08
C PRO A 1076 38.72 16.98 36.03
N GLU A 1077 39.12 17.93 36.87
CA GLU A 1077 40.15 17.71 37.90
C GLU A 1077 39.61 16.88 39.07
N VAL A 1078 40.40 15.93 39.56
CA VAL A 1078 40.05 15.05 40.68
C VAL A 1078 40.70 15.56 41.96
N THR A 1079 39.91 16.23 42.82
CA THR A 1079 40.36 16.74 44.11
C THR A 1079 40.52 15.60 45.13
N LEU A 1080 41.76 15.15 45.35
CA LEU A 1080 42.08 14.11 46.34
C LEU A 1080 42.03 14.68 47.78
N ALA A 1081 41.03 14.27 48.55
CA ALA A 1081 40.98 14.53 50.00
C ALA A 1081 41.80 13.48 50.77
N THR A 1082 42.69 13.94 51.67
CA THR A 1082 43.47 13.07 52.57
C THR A 1082 42.71 12.76 53.87
N PRO A 1083 42.85 11.54 54.44
CA PRO A 1083 42.13 11.14 55.65
C PRO A 1083 42.84 11.55 56.95
N GLU A 1084 42.09 12.07 57.93
CA GLU A 1084 42.53 12.23 59.32
C GLU A 1084 42.12 11.03 60.22
N PRO A 1085 42.83 10.78 61.34
CA PRO A 1085 42.68 9.54 62.10
C PRO A 1085 41.55 9.55 63.15
N ASN A 1086 40.93 8.39 63.33
CA ASN A 1086 39.78 8.14 64.18
C ASN A 1086 40.10 8.27 65.71
N ARG A 1087 39.20 8.89 66.49
CA ARG A 1087 39.20 8.84 67.98
C ARG A 1087 37.81 8.51 68.54
N ARG A 1088 37.82 7.82 69.68
CA ARG A 1088 36.65 7.19 70.31
C ARG A 1088 35.67 8.16 70.98
N ALA A 1089 34.43 7.69 71.07
CA ALA A 1089 33.30 8.34 71.72
C ALA A 1089 33.48 8.64 73.22
N GLN A 1090 32.81 9.71 73.67
CA GLN A 1090 32.28 9.86 75.01
C GLN A 1090 31.07 10.83 74.98
N GLU A 1091 29.95 10.39 75.56
CA GLU A 1091 28.82 11.25 75.97
C GLU A 1091 29.10 11.83 77.39
N PRO A 1092 28.30 12.78 77.91
CA PRO A 1092 27.58 13.90 77.27
C PRO A 1092 27.92 15.24 77.98
N SER A 1093 27.18 16.33 77.69
CA SER A 1093 26.54 17.26 78.68
C SER A 1093 26.60 18.78 78.34
N ILE A 1094 25.40 19.38 78.26
CA ILE A 1094 24.92 20.57 79.01
C ILE A 1094 25.56 21.98 78.78
N GLU A 1095 24.67 22.96 78.51
CA GLU A 1095 24.79 24.44 78.72
C GLU A 1095 25.89 25.24 77.97
N GLU A 1096 25.81 26.56 77.77
CA GLU A 1096 24.69 27.48 77.43
C GLU A 1096 25.32 28.84 77.00
N SER A 1097 24.53 29.77 76.42
CA SER A 1097 24.90 31.20 76.23
C SER A 1097 26.07 31.50 75.23
N GLU A 1098 26.28 32.69 74.65
CA GLU A 1098 25.41 33.86 74.45
C GLU A 1098 25.95 34.78 73.32
N ASN A 1099 25.07 35.61 72.76
CA ASN A 1099 25.28 36.98 72.23
C ASN A 1099 26.16 37.31 70.98
N LEU A 1100 25.52 38.18 70.17
CA LEU A 1100 26.02 39.16 69.18
C LEU A 1100 26.98 40.23 69.82
N PRO A 1101 27.57 41.27 69.13
CA PRO A 1101 27.20 41.88 67.83
C PRO A 1101 28.28 42.49 66.87
N GLN A 1102 27.85 42.70 65.60
CA GLN A 1102 28.04 43.86 64.68
C GLN A 1102 29.37 44.65 64.45
N PHE A 1103 29.80 44.68 63.17
CA PHE A 1103 30.17 45.82 62.28
C PHE A 1103 31.17 46.95 62.64
N ARG A 1104 32.09 47.24 61.69
CA ARG A 1104 32.52 48.55 61.06
C ARG A 1104 33.96 48.46 60.47
N SER A 1105 34.49 49.31 59.56
CA SER A 1105 33.97 50.16 58.46
C SER A 1105 35.13 50.90 57.72
N GLY A 1106 35.04 51.18 56.41
CA GLY A 1106 35.90 52.12 55.63
C GLY A 1106 36.50 51.51 54.35
N ASP A 1107 36.54 52.12 53.15
CA ASP A 1107 36.96 53.46 52.63
C ASP A 1107 38.38 53.41 52.00
N ARG A 1108 38.72 53.99 50.81
CA ARG A 1108 37.98 54.78 49.79
C ARG A 1108 38.84 55.05 48.50
N VAL A 1109 38.24 55.67 47.45
CA VAL A 1109 38.84 56.37 46.25
C VAL A 1109 39.21 55.45 45.06
N GLN A 1110 38.50 55.42 43.90
CA GLN A 1110 38.26 56.41 42.79
C GLN A 1110 39.48 56.65 41.86
N PHE A 1111 39.36 56.91 40.54
CA PHE A 1111 38.23 57.08 39.58
C PHE A 1111 38.44 56.14 38.34
N THR A 1112 37.87 56.19 37.11
CA THR A 1112 37.14 57.17 36.25
C THR A 1112 36.12 56.46 35.32
N ASN A 1113 35.22 57.21 34.66
CA ASN A 1113 34.36 56.76 33.54
C ASN A 1113 34.00 57.96 32.62
N PRO A 1114 33.49 57.79 31.37
CA PRO A 1114 32.03 57.92 31.12
C PRO A 1114 31.45 56.95 30.04
N GLY A 1115 30.18 56.51 30.00
CA GLY A 1115 28.94 56.82 30.77
C GLY A 1115 27.85 57.48 29.87
N GLY A 1116 26.53 57.20 29.91
CA GLY A 1116 25.64 56.32 30.70
C GLY A 1116 24.93 55.21 29.87
N LEU A 1117 23.79 54.56 30.22
CA LEU A 1117 22.67 54.74 31.20
C LEU A 1117 21.54 55.73 30.77
N PRO A 1118 20.25 55.61 31.25
CA PRO A 1118 19.76 54.87 32.45
C PRO A 1118 18.37 54.13 32.41
N SER A 1119 18.08 53.36 33.48
CA SER A 1119 16.75 52.98 34.09
C SER A 1119 15.73 52.15 33.27
N LEU A 1120 15.00 51.14 33.78
CA LEU A 1120 14.74 50.55 35.11
C LEU A 1120 13.75 51.29 36.06
N LYS A 1121 12.52 50.74 36.23
CA LYS A 1121 11.63 50.99 37.39
C LYS A 1121 10.67 49.82 37.70
N HIS A 1122 10.66 49.41 38.98
CA HIS A 1122 9.54 48.86 39.79
C HIS A 1122 8.94 47.49 39.40
N LEU A 1123 8.25 46.76 40.30
CA LEU A 1123 8.51 46.35 41.72
C LEU A 1123 7.24 45.63 42.23
N GLU A 1124 7.41 44.47 42.89
CA GLU A 1124 6.47 43.81 43.85
C GLU A 1124 5.02 43.50 43.37
N GLY A 1125 4.34 42.43 43.81
CA GLY A 1125 4.70 41.34 44.72
C GLY A 1125 3.44 40.54 45.12
N ILE A 1126 3.49 39.88 46.29
CA ILE A 1126 2.37 39.26 47.05
C ILE A 1126 1.96 37.84 46.65
N GLU A 1127 1.74 37.01 47.69
CA GLU A 1127 1.33 35.59 47.69
C GLU A 1127 -0.21 35.43 47.77
N LEU A 1128 -0.71 34.20 47.57
CA LEU A 1128 -1.95 33.60 48.11
C LEU A 1128 -2.05 32.21 47.42
N GLU A 1129 -1.86 31.06 48.07
CA GLU A 1129 -2.49 30.48 49.28
C GLU A 1129 -3.97 30.08 49.07
N VAL A 1130 -4.33 28.87 49.54
CA VAL A 1130 -5.56 28.15 49.18
C VAL A 1130 -6.53 28.05 50.36
N VAL A 1131 -7.66 28.76 50.29
CA VAL A 1131 -8.88 28.52 51.09
C VAL A 1131 -10.10 28.77 50.18
N HIS A 1132 -10.92 27.79 49.76
CA HIS A 1132 -11.91 26.93 50.46
C HIS A 1132 -13.20 27.64 50.96
N ILE A 1133 -14.29 26.84 51.07
CA ILE A 1133 -15.63 27.14 51.66
C ILE A 1133 -16.75 27.66 50.71
N ASN A 1134 -17.56 26.71 50.24
CA ASN A 1134 -19.04 26.62 50.26
C ASN A 1134 -19.92 27.87 50.58
N ALA A 1135 -21.08 28.00 49.91
CA ALA A 1135 -22.41 27.61 50.45
C ALA A 1135 -23.65 28.25 49.75
N LEU A 1136 -24.82 27.62 49.97
CA LEU A 1136 -26.22 28.08 49.75
C LEU A 1136 -26.68 28.28 48.28
N VAL A 1137 -27.79 27.75 47.73
CA VAL A 1137 -29.11 27.21 48.20
C VAL A 1137 -30.25 28.24 48.28
N ALA A 1138 -31.45 27.82 47.82
CA ALA A 1138 -32.77 28.49 47.81
C ALA A 1138 -32.98 29.54 46.68
N GLU A 1139 -34.17 29.73 46.08
CA GLU A 1139 -35.45 28.97 46.11
C GLU A 1139 -36.37 29.40 44.94
N CYS A 1140 -37.19 28.51 44.36
CA CYS A 1140 -38.66 28.70 44.13
C CYS A 1140 -39.36 27.70 43.17
N ARG A 1141 -40.27 26.90 43.74
CA ARG A 1141 -41.66 26.62 43.26
C ARG A 1141 -41.93 26.02 41.86
N LEU A 1142 -42.11 24.70 41.84
CA LEU A 1142 -43.39 23.98 41.64
C LEU A 1142 -44.60 24.76 41.04
N PRO A 1143 -45.45 24.11 40.19
CA PRO A 1143 -46.15 22.88 40.60
C PRO A 1143 -46.42 21.76 39.55
N ASN A 1144 -46.66 20.56 40.10
CA ASN A 1144 -47.62 19.49 39.74
C ASN A 1144 -48.11 19.41 38.27
N GLY A 1145 -48.11 18.28 37.56
CA GLY A 1145 -48.27 16.85 37.88
C GLY A 1145 -48.78 16.15 36.60
N ILE A 1146 -49.12 14.86 36.50
CA ILE A 1146 -49.41 13.78 37.45
C ILE A 1146 -48.86 12.45 36.86
N HIS A 1147 -48.68 11.43 37.71
CA HIS A 1147 -48.48 10.01 37.36
C HIS A 1147 -49.50 9.48 36.31
N ASP A 1148 -49.32 8.35 35.60
CA ASP A 1148 -48.73 7.09 36.06
C ASP A 1148 -48.33 6.12 34.92
N THR A 1149 -47.85 4.94 35.29
CA THR A 1149 -47.56 3.78 34.43
C THR A 1149 -48.74 3.29 33.59
N PHE A 1150 -48.50 2.67 32.41
CA PHE A 1150 -48.67 1.21 32.22
C PHE A 1150 -48.11 0.69 30.89
N ALA A 1151 -47.76 -0.60 30.86
CA ALA A 1151 -47.22 -1.34 29.71
C ALA A 1151 -48.34 -2.13 28.96
N PRO A 1152 -48.06 -2.90 27.89
CA PRO A 1152 -48.92 -2.96 26.70
C PRO A 1152 -50.00 -4.06 26.72
N HIS A 1153 -50.96 -3.99 25.79
CA HIS A 1153 -51.32 -5.17 24.97
C HIS A 1153 -52.12 -4.87 23.68
N THR A 1154 -51.77 -5.64 22.65
CA THR A 1154 -52.49 -5.99 21.40
C THR A 1154 -54.03 -5.87 21.36
N LEU A 1155 -54.61 -5.43 20.22
CA LEU A 1155 -55.48 -6.28 19.37
C LEU A 1155 -55.99 -5.66 18.03
N ARG A 1156 -55.76 -6.40 16.93
CA ARG A 1156 -56.60 -6.63 15.71
C ARG A 1156 -57.59 -5.57 15.15
N ARG A 1157 -57.51 -5.43 13.80
CA ARG A 1157 -58.60 -5.34 12.79
C ARG A 1157 -59.47 -4.05 12.77
N SER A 1158 -59.97 -3.55 11.64
CA SER A 1158 -59.76 -3.90 10.21
C SER A 1158 -60.52 -2.95 9.26
N ALA A 1159 -59.94 -2.74 8.07
CA ALA A 1159 -60.61 -2.51 6.77
C ALA A 1159 -61.36 -1.18 6.50
N ASN A 1160 -61.22 -0.77 5.23
CA ASN A 1160 -62.00 0.24 4.47
C ASN A 1160 -61.87 1.71 4.93
N SER A 1161 -61.91 2.71 4.04
CA SER A 1161 -61.68 2.74 2.58
C SER A 1161 -61.56 4.21 2.12
N SER A 1162 -61.11 4.43 0.88
CA SER A 1162 -61.41 5.61 0.04
C SER A 1162 -61.19 7.01 0.66
N THR A 1163 -60.08 7.65 0.31
CA THR A 1163 -60.08 8.57 -0.85
C THR A 1163 -58.77 8.46 -1.61
#